data_AF-A0AAF0TW53-F1
#
_entry.id   AF-A0AAF0TW53-F1
#
_cell.length_a   1.000
_cell.length_b   1.000
_cell.length_c   1.000
_cell.angle_alpha   90.00
_cell.angle_beta   90.00
_cell.angle_gamma   90.00
#
_symmetry.space_group_name_H-M   'P 1'
#
loop_
_entity.id
_entity.type
_entity.pdbx_description
1 polymer ?
#
loop_
_entity_poly.entity_id
_entity_poly.type
_entity_poly.pdbx_seq_one_letter_code
_entity_poly.pdbx_strand_id
1 'polypeptide(L)'
;MICSIGHRNAEKCIEEIVDKASQVMNIPKYPVGIRSRVEEVKSLLKVESGSVHSIGIWGMAGVGKTTVARALFNEISCQFEESCFLPNVRRVLEKHGPGGLHHLQQKLLSQILKKHSVGLANFARGDEFISQMLRSRKVLIILDDMDDNHQLEHLTGKRNLFGDGSRVITTTRSFDLLGKHDGFYRVPELTNNEALELFSWHAFEQGAPVKDFEELSCCVVDYAKGLPLTLEILGSFLNKQSTKEQISALYRLQDFGDEKIDKLLIISVDTLGAEYKNIFLHIACFFRGKKKKDVITVLNKLGFKLVNEIDVLERSFLYISEGMIEMHDPIAQMGQQMARDAEQGKPWNCSRLWHEKDMNTVSTYQIATTHTFSVAPKNKANQKWKYDAFLSFRGEDTRNNFVAHLFKRLQGIGINVFKDDVKLERGKFISTELLKAIEESRTAIIIFSKDYASSTWCLDELTMIMECVDKKEQKAYPVFYNVEPSDIRMKTESSSFAKALEKHREDFKANFELATKHEADLALKKKYETNHKDNLEKVQRWKDSLHRAAGIAGLDVRKTANGGLGVGLPCWRFQVRNPLPVKARGLPYGSSSSHRAYLVRVTSPMWNEAESIDKIINDNFRNMHHTVSDTGEYLVGIESRMGEVESLLKFRSDDVRFIGIWGIGGVGKTTLARKYFDKVSYQFQGSCFLANVREESKKHGLMYLQKTLLSGLLKEKEKKISSFYEGAGMIKTKLCCWKVLIVFDDVDDEDQLEYLVGNHDWFGDGSIIITTTRNQALLRSHDKLYSVPELAKDDAIKVFSWHAFQKPTPNKEFLKLSKSVVDYAKGLPLALKVLGSFLCKQGITEWRSALDRLKDIGYEKIVKQLGLSLDGLNHKEKNIFLDIACFFRGRKRDDVITILNSFGFHSEIGTSVLIQKSLLYISEGMVEMHDLIEQMGQQVARNVDQDKPWNHSRLWHEQDIKTVFSANERTESIKGIMVPIGSDRHICKWSKAFRNMPCLRLLIVKGEEARHHDPICDPIEYLPSNLKWLDWSYYSFTSLPADFEPGNLVGLNMTFSSLVEIFQEPKAFDKLTILNLSFSGSLLRTPNFL
;
A
#
# COMPACT_ATOMS: atom_id res chain seq x y z
N MET A 1 -27.04 42.00 20.49
CA MET A 1 -28.35 41.60 19.92
C MET A 1 -28.54 40.08 20.12
N ILE A 2 -28.49 39.60 21.37
CA ILE A 2 -28.65 38.19 21.73
C ILE A 2 -29.40 38.13 23.07
N CYS A 3 -30.73 38.05 23.02
CA CYS A 3 -31.62 37.89 24.19
C CYS A 3 -32.99 37.32 23.76
N SER A 4 -33.02 36.23 22.96
CA SER A 4 -34.27 35.53 22.61
C SER A 4 -34.08 34.18 21.90
N ILE A 5 -33.10 33.35 22.33
CA ILE A 5 -32.92 31.99 21.80
C ILE A 5 -32.87 31.02 22.98
N GLY A 6 -33.81 30.06 23.00
CA GLY A 6 -34.02 29.17 24.14
C GLY A 6 -32.88 28.17 24.37
N HIS A 7 -32.74 27.70 25.62
CA HIS A 7 -31.60 26.90 26.11
C HIS A 7 -31.10 25.78 25.18
N ARG A 8 -31.97 25.03 24.50
CA ARG A 8 -31.56 23.92 23.61
C ARG A 8 -30.80 24.34 22.34
N ASN A 9 -30.91 25.61 21.93
CA ASN A 9 -30.12 26.13 20.82
C ASN A 9 -28.80 26.77 21.30
N ALA A 10 -28.66 27.08 22.59
CA ALA A 10 -27.41 27.59 23.15
C ALA A 10 -26.35 26.49 23.22
N GLU A 11 -26.71 25.29 23.71
CA GLU A 11 -25.82 24.12 23.72
C GLU A 11 -25.35 23.78 22.30
N LYS A 12 -26.27 23.70 21.33
CA LYS A 12 -25.92 23.38 19.94
C LYS A 12 -25.04 24.43 19.25
N CYS A 13 -25.25 25.72 19.53
CA CYS A 13 -24.34 26.77 19.07
C CYS A 13 -22.98 26.73 19.80
N ILE A 14 -22.95 26.35 21.08
CA ILE A 14 -21.70 26.16 21.83
C ILE A 14 -20.93 24.96 21.27
N GLU A 15 -21.58 23.84 20.98
CA GLU A 15 -20.98 22.68 20.29
C GLU A 15 -20.45 23.08 18.92
N GLU A 16 -21.22 23.76 18.06
CA GLU A 16 -20.72 24.22 16.75
C GLU A 16 -19.55 25.22 16.85
N ILE A 17 -19.51 26.04 17.90
CA ILE A 17 -18.40 26.97 18.16
C ILE A 17 -17.18 26.21 18.72
N VAL A 18 -17.38 25.21 19.58
CA VAL A 18 -16.33 24.37 20.16
C VAL A 18 -15.74 23.43 19.09
N ASP A 19 -16.54 22.84 18.21
CA ASP A 19 -16.07 22.04 17.07
C ASP A 19 -15.29 22.92 16.07
N LYS A 20 -15.81 24.10 15.71
CA LYS A 20 -15.07 25.05 14.85
C LYS A 20 -13.78 25.54 15.52
N ALA A 21 -13.80 25.82 16.82
CA ALA A 21 -12.60 26.17 17.57
C ALA A 21 -11.61 25.00 17.65
N SER A 22 -12.07 23.77 17.81
CA SER A 22 -11.22 22.58 17.90
C SER A 22 -10.58 22.25 16.55
N GLN A 23 -11.32 22.38 15.44
CA GLN A 23 -10.81 22.26 14.08
C GLN A 23 -9.80 23.37 13.72
N VAL A 24 -9.96 24.58 14.27
CA VAL A 24 -9.03 25.71 14.04
C VAL A 24 -7.81 25.68 14.97
N MET A 25 -7.93 25.13 16.18
CA MET A 25 -6.90 25.20 17.24
C MET A 25 -6.20 23.87 17.57
N ASN A 26 -6.62 22.74 16.97
CA ASN A 26 -6.04 21.40 17.21
C ASN A 26 -6.01 21.00 18.70
N ILE A 27 -7.12 21.24 19.41
CA ILE A 27 -7.34 20.84 20.81
C ILE A 27 -8.09 19.49 20.80
N PRO A 28 -7.89 18.56 21.78
CA PRO A 28 -8.67 17.33 21.86
C PRO A 28 -10.17 17.63 21.97
N LYS A 29 -11.00 16.76 21.39
CA LYS A 29 -12.46 16.92 21.31
C LYS A 29 -13.11 17.15 22.69
N TYR A 30 -12.55 16.55 23.74
CA TYR A 30 -13.03 16.68 25.12
C TYR A 30 -11.87 17.08 26.05
N PRO A 31 -11.75 18.37 26.42
CA PRO A 31 -10.56 18.89 27.11
C PRO A 31 -10.56 18.67 28.64
N VAL A 32 -10.82 17.44 29.07
CA VAL A 32 -10.94 17.05 30.49
C VAL A 32 -9.63 17.27 31.24
N GLY A 33 -9.68 17.92 32.41
CA GLY A 33 -8.51 18.22 33.23
C GLY A 33 -7.50 19.21 32.64
N ILE A 34 -7.67 19.69 31.41
CA ILE A 34 -6.66 20.52 30.73
C ILE A 34 -6.58 21.93 31.34
N ARG A 35 -7.71 22.54 31.69
CA ARG A 35 -7.75 23.96 32.12
C ARG A 35 -6.98 24.24 33.41
N SER A 36 -7.12 23.38 34.42
CA SER A 36 -6.35 23.48 35.68
C SER A 36 -4.85 23.36 35.41
N ARG A 37 -4.45 22.34 34.66
CA ARG A 37 -3.06 22.08 34.25
C ARG A 37 -2.47 23.27 33.46
N VAL A 38 -3.26 23.93 32.61
CA VAL A 38 -2.84 25.12 31.86
C VAL A 38 -2.63 26.33 32.78
N GLU A 39 -3.56 26.60 33.71
CA GLU A 39 -3.39 27.69 34.69
C GLU A 39 -2.20 27.47 35.63
N GLU A 40 -1.95 26.22 36.05
CA GLU A 40 -0.75 25.87 36.83
C GLU A 40 0.54 26.19 36.06
N VAL A 41 0.68 25.75 34.81
CA VAL A 41 1.86 26.06 33.98
C VAL A 41 1.97 27.56 33.68
N LYS A 42 0.84 28.25 33.45
CA LYS A 42 0.76 29.70 33.20
C LYS A 42 1.21 30.50 34.42
N SER A 43 0.89 30.06 35.63
CA SER A 43 1.38 30.66 36.88
C SER A 43 2.90 30.54 37.01
N LEU A 44 3.46 29.35 36.69
CA LEU A 44 4.90 29.11 36.70
C LEU A 44 5.62 29.94 35.64
N LEU A 45 5.02 30.11 34.44
CA LEU A 45 5.57 30.94 33.36
C LEU A 45 5.69 32.42 33.73
N LYS A 46 5.00 32.89 34.78
CA LYS A 46 4.98 34.30 35.21
C LYS A 46 4.76 35.24 34.02
N VAL A 47 3.70 35.02 33.23
CA VAL A 47 3.53 35.62 31.89
C VAL A 47 3.63 37.17 31.88
N GLU A 48 3.33 37.81 33.01
CA GLU A 48 3.41 39.27 33.22
C GLU A 48 4.84 39.79 33.57
N SER A 49 5.79 38.90 33.87
CA SER A 49 7.18 39.29 34.20
C SER A 49 7.91 39.89 33.00
N GLY A 50 8.67 40.97 33.23
CA GLY A 50 9.55 41.58 32.24
C GLY A 50 10.80 40.75 31.90
N SER A 51 11.19 39.75 32.70
CA SER A 51 12.33 38.89 32.37
C SER A 51 11.97 37.79 31.38
N VAL A 52 12.96 37.23 30.69
CA VAL A 52 12.82 35.95 29.97
C VAL A 52 12.60 34.81 30.98
N HIS A 53 11.66 33.91 30.70
CA HIS A 53 11.37 32.73 31.53
C HIS A 53 11.20 31.47 30.67
N SER A 54 11.78 30.36 31.11
CA SER A 54 11.74 29.07 30.42
C SER A 54 11.21 27.95 31.32
N ILE A 55 10.39 27.06 30.77
CA ILE A 55 9.78 25.94 31.51
C ILE A 55 9.81 24.64 30.73
N GLY A 56 10.17 23.55 31.41
CA GLY A 56 10.01 22.18 30.89
C GLY A 56 8.74 21.50 31.40
N ILE A 57 7.92 21.00 30.48
CA ILE A 57 6.76 20.15 30.75
C ILE A 57 7.21 18.68 30.61
N TRP A 58 7.15 17.91 31.69
CA TRP A 58 7.70 16.55 31.78
C TRP A 58 6.66 15.52 32.22
N GLY A 59 6.92 14.25 31.92
CA GLY A 59 6.06 13.11 32.23
C GLY A 59 6.16 11.98 31.19
N MET A 60 5.48 10.85 31.45
CA MET A 60 5.53 9.64 30.61
C MET A 60 4.94 9.85 29.20
N ALA A 61 5.17 8.89 28.30
CA ALA A 61 4.52 8.89 26.98
C ALA A 61 2.98 8.80 27.15
N GLY A 62 2.21 9.43 26.26
CA GLY A 62 0.74 9.42 26.33
C GLY A 62 0.09 10.30 27.41
N VAL A 63 0.83 10.82 28.41
CA VAL A 63 0.30 11.59 29.56
C VAL A 63 -0.27 13.00 29.22
N GLY A 64 -0.26 13.42 27.94
CA GLY A 64 -0.84 14.70 27.51
C GLY A 64 0.07 15.94 27.55
N LYS A 65 1.41 15.79 27.63
CA LYS A 65 2.37 16.92 27.62
C LYS A 65 2.17 17.91 26.46
N THR A 66 2.18 17.39 25.23
CA THR A 66 1.97 18.16 23.99
C THR A 66 0.62 18.88 23.99
N THR A 67 -0.39 18.24 24.58
CA THR A 67 -1.75 18.78 24.73
C THR A 67 -1.78 20.00 25.64
N VAL A 68 -1.20 19.91 26.84
CA VAL A 68 -1.09 21.05 27.78
C VAL A 68 -0.29 22.19 27.14
N ALA A 69 0.85 21.88 26.52
CA ALA A 69 1.67 22.88 25.84
C ALA A 69 0.92 23.59 24.69
N ARG A 70 0.11 22.86 23.91
CA ARG A 70 -0.69 23.41 22.80
C ARG A 70 -1.86 24.25 23.29
N ALA A 71 -2.60 23.79 24.30
CA ALA A 71 -3.68 24.56 24.89
C ALA A 71 -3.16 25.91 25.43
N LEU A 72 -2.04 25.88 26.17
CA LEU A 72 -1.36 27.06 26.67
C LEU A 72 -0.87 27.99 25.55
N PHE A 73 -0.29 27.44 24.46
CA PHE A 73 0.11 28.23 23.29
C PHE A 73 -1.06 29.02 22.69
N ASN A 74 -2.19 28.34 22.47
CA ASN A 74 -3.38 28.92 21.87
C ASN A 74 -3.95 30.05 22.74
N GLU A 75 -3.85 29.92 24.07
CA GLU A 75 -4.34 30.93 25.02
C GLU A 75 -3.44 32.16 25.12
N ILE A 76 -2.11 31.99 25.24
CA ILE A 76 -1.20 33.11 25.55
C ILE A 76 -0.45 33.68 24.34
N SER A 77 -0.47 33.02 23.17
CA SER A 77 0.29 33.45 21.97
C SER A 77 -0.01 34.89 21.52
N CYS A 78 -1.23 35.37 21.71
CA CYS A 78 -1.63 36.74 21.37
C CYS A 78 -0.97 37.83 22.25
N GLN A 79 -0.32 37.45 23.36
CA GLN A 79 0.36 38.36 24.29
C GLN A 79 1.85 38.57 23.93
N PHE A 80 2.30 38.03 22.80
CA PHE A 80 3.67 38.06 22.29
C PHE A 80 3.69 38.63 20.87
N GLU A 81 4.78 39.28 20.48
CA GLU A 81 4.94 39.89 19.16
C GLU A 81 5.02 38.83 18.05
N GLU A 82 5.69 37.72 18.34
CA GLU A 82 5.77 36.54 17.49
C GLU A 82 5.69 35.27 18.33
N SER A 83 5.04 34.23 17.80
CA SER A 83 4.86 32.95 18.48
C SER A 83 5.16 31.77 17.54
N CYS A 84 5.83 30.74 18.04
CA CYS A 84 6.24 29.57 17.28
C CYS A 84 5.98 28.27 18.06
N PHE A 85 5.42 27.27 17.37
CA PHE A 85 5.26 25.91 17.89
C PHE A 85 5.99 24.94 16.96
N LEU A 86 7.05 24.29 17.44
CA LEU A 86 7.78 23.25 16.72
C LEU A 86 7.39 21.86 17.23
N PRO A 87 6.48 21.13 16.52
CA PRO A 87 6.05 19.80 16.91
C PRO A 87 7.11 18.72 16.58
N ASN A 88 7.20 17.69 17.43
CA ASN A 88 8.02 16.48 17.22
C ASN A 88 9.50 16.77 16.86
N VAL A 89 10.19 17.63 17.61
CA VAL A 89 11.56 18.10 17.31
C VAL A 89 12.54 16.93 17.13
N ARG A 90 12.52 15.96 18.06
CA ARG A 90 13.31 14.72 17.99
C ARG A 90 13.15 13.96 16.66
N ARG A 91 11.91 13.66 16.25
CA ARG A 91 11.63 12.92 15.00
C ARG A 91 12.11 13.65 13.74
N VAL A 92 12.09 14.99 13.77
CA VAL A 92 12.61 15.81 12.66
C VAL A 92 14.12 15.66 12.54
N LEU A 93 14.84 15.53 13.66
CA LEU A 93 16.29 15.30 13.68
C LEU A 93 16.66 13.89 13.27
N GLU A 94 16.01 12.86 13.85
CA GLU A 94 16.19 11.45 13.49
C GLU A 94 16.04 11.20 11.97
N LYS A 95 15.07 11.86 11.33
CA LYS A 95 14.79 11.73 9.88
C LYS A 95 15.83 12.41 8.96
N HIS A 96 16.55 13.42 9.43
CA HIS A 96 17.41 14.26 8.58
C HIS A 96 18.89 14.27 8.99
N GLY A 97 19.27 13.55 10.05
CA GLY A 97 20.66 13.43 10.50
C GLY A 97 21.29 14.80 10.82
N PRO A 98 22.58 15.03 10.48
CA PRO A 98 23.27 16.30 10.77
C PRO A 98 22.59 17.55 10.19
N GLY A 99 21.76 17.42 9.13
CA GLY A 99 21.03 18.53 8.53
C GLY A 99 19.70 18.87 9.22
N GLY A 100 19.20 18.03 10.14
CA GLY A 100 17.89 18.23 10.76
C GLY A 100 17.81 19.48 11.64
N LEU A 101 18.91 19.87 12.28
CA LEU A 101 18.97 21.04 13.15
C LEU A 101 18.89 22.35 12.35
N HIS A 102 19.60 22.42 11.22
CA HIS A 102 19.49 23.50 10.24
C HIS A 102 18.07 23.60 9.66
N HIS A 103 17.41 22.47 9.40
CA HIS A 103 16.00 22.46 8.97
C HIS A 103 15.04 22.99 10.06
N LEU A 104 15.25 22.65 11.33
CA LEU A 104 14.46 23.17 12.45
C LEU A 104 14.66 24.68 12.64
N GLN A 105 15.89 25.19 12.50
CA GLN A 105 16.17 26.63 12.53
C GLN A 105 15.51 27.38 11.38
N GLN A 106 15.49 26.82 10.16
CA GLN A 106 14.71 27.38 9.05
C GLN A 106 13.20 27.39 9.35
N LYS A 107 12.67 26.34 10.00
CA LYS A 107 11.25 26.25 10.38
C LYS A 107 10.87 27.27 11.46
N LEU A 108 11.73 27.44 12.47
CA LEU A 108 11.62 28.47 13.51
C LEU A 108 11.56 29.87 12.88
N LEU A 109 12.57 30.21 12.07
CA LEU A 109 12.68 31.52 11.42
C LEU A 109 11.56 31.78 10.41
N SER A 110 11.11 30.79 9.63
CA SER A 110 10.02 30.99 8.66
C SER A 110 8.67 31.25 9.33
N GLN A 111 8.39 30.63 10.49
CA GLN A 111 7.21 30.93 11.30
C GLN A 111 7.30 32.33 11.93
N ILE A 112 8.41 32.67 12.59
CA ILE A 112 8.62 33.99 13.24
C ILE A 112 8.65 35.15 12.22
N LEU A 113 9.18 34.92 11.01
CA LEU A 113 9.28 35.95 9.96
C LEU A 113 8.08 35.95 9.00
N LYS A 114 7.13 35.01 9.15
CA LYS A 114 5.96 34.81 8.27
C LYS A 114 6.32 34.80 6.77
N LYS A 115 7.45 34.15 6.42
CA LYS A 115 8.02 34.10 5.06
C LYS A 115 8.21 32.68 4.55
N HIS A 116 7.82 32.43 3.30
CA HIS A 116 7.87 31.11 2.66
C HIS A 116 9.28 30.55 2.40
N SER A 117 10.34 31.35 2.48
CA SER A 117 11.72 30.87 2.40
C SER A 117 12.69 31.78 3.15
N VAL A 118 13.61 31.17 3.91
CA VAL A 118 14.74 31.83 4.57
C VAL A 118 16.01 31.10 4.16
N GLY A 119 16.83 31.73 3.32
CA GLY A 119 18.02 31.13 2.72
C GLY A 119 19.22 31.06 3.68
N LEU A 120 19.21 30.13 4.64
CA LEU A 120 20.36 29.87 5.51
C LEU A 120 21.43 29.04 4.79
N ALA A 121 22.60 29.63 4.54
CA ALA A 121 23.71 28.98 3.83
C ALA A 121 24.46 27.92 4.65
N ASN A 122 24.46 28.03 5.99
CA ASN A 122 25.05 27.05 6.90
C ASN A 122 24.40 27.15 8.30
N PHE A 123 24.77 26.22 9.18
CA PHE A 123 24.26 26.10 10.55
C PHE A 123 24.69 27.24 11.47
N ALA A 124 25.97 27.65 11.46
CA ALA A 124 26.47 28.73 12.33
C ALA A 124 25.79 30.09 12.07
N ARG A 125 25.41 30.38 10.81
CA ARG A 125 24.58 31.56 10.50
C ARG A 125 23.14 31.45 11.01
N GLY A 126 22.63 30.24 11.26
CA GLY A 126 21.31 30.01 11.84
C GLY A 126 21.23 30.57 13.27
N ASP A 127 22.18 30.19 14.12
CA ASP A 127 22.32 30.69 15.49
C ASP A 127 22.42 32.23 15.50
N GLU A 128 23.28 32.81 14.65
CA GLU A 128 23.46 34.26 14.52
C GLU A 128 22.19 34.98 14.05
N PHE A 129 21.45 34.42 13.09
CA PHE A 129 20.19 35.01 12.61
C PHE A 129 19.08 34.95 13.66
N ILE A 130 18.95 33.83 14.37
CA ILE A 130 18.00 33.68 15.49
C ILE A 130 18.34 34.71 16.57
N SER A 131 19.63 34.84 16.92
CA SER A 131 20.14 35.84 17.84
C SER A 131 19.74 37.26 17.43
N GLN A 132 20.00 37.63 16.17
CA GLN A 132 19.76 38.98 15.68
C GLN A 132 18.26 39.32 15.61
N MET A 133 17.41 38.35 15.28
CA MET A 133 15.97 38.56 15.11
C MET A 133 15.18 38.52 16.43
N LEU A 134 15.64 37.80 17.45
CA LEU A 134 14.89 37.58 18.69
C LEU A 134 15.34 38.42 19.89
N ARG A 135 16.58 38.93 19.90
CA ARG A 135 17.18 39.63 21.05
C ARG A 135 16.53 40.96 21.45
N SER A 136 15.60 41.48 20.64
CA SER A 136 14.85 42.71 20.91
C SER A 136 13.33 42.52 20.85
N ARG A 137 12.84 41.28 20.76
CA ARG A 137 11.43 40.96 20.57
C ARG A 137 10.88 40.12 21.72
N LYS A 138 9.62 40.35 22.07
CA LYS A 138 8.89 39.56 23.07
C LYS A 138 8.26 38.35 22.39
N VAL A 139 8.87 37.17 22.48
CA VAL A 139 8.45 35.96 21.74
C VAL A 139 8.02 34.79 22.61
N LEU A 140 7.11 33.96 22.08
CA LEU A 140 6.69 32.68 22.67
C LEU A 140 7.18 31.51 21.79
N ILE A 141 7.98 30.61 22.34
CA ILE A 141 8.48 29.43 21.61
C ILE A 141 8.11 28.16 22.37
N ILE A 142 7.53 27.18 21.65
CA ILE A 142 7.31 25.83 22.16
C ILE A 142 8.11 24.81 21.35
N LEU A 143 8.90 24.00 22.04
CA LEU A 143 9.67 22.88 21.50
C LEU A 143 9.11 21.56 22.03
N ASP A 144 8.48 20.78 21.16
CA ASP A 144 7.72 19.58 21.53
C ASP A 144 8.47 18.28 21.21
N ASP A 145 8.40 17.31 22.13
CA ASP A 145 9.21 16.07 22.19
C ASP A 145 10.74 16.30 22.02
N MET A 146 11.36 16.99 22.98
CA MET A 146 12.81 17.19 23.11
C MET A 146 13.46 16.06 23.94
N ASP A 147 14.68 15.65 23.57
CA ASP A 147 15.44 14.60 24.28
C ASP A 147 16.93 14.89 24.56
N ASP A 148 17.50 15.94 23.97
CA ASP A 148 18.95 16.25 24.07
C ASP A 148 19.23 17.72 24.44
N ASN A 149 20.23 17.89 25.31
CA ASN A 149 20.61 19.16 25.92
C ASN A 149 21.42 20.11 25.01
N HIS A 150 22.03 19.60 23.94
CA HIS A 150 22.77 20.32 22.91
C HIS A 150 21.81 20.81 21.80
N GLN A 151 20.79 20.02 21.44
CA GLN A 151 19.71 20.44 20.56
C GLN A 151 18.98 21.69 21.09
N LEU A 152 18.67 21.70 22.40
CA LEU A 152 18.03 22.85 23.06
C LEU A 152 18.89 24.12 22.93
N GLU A 153 20.20 24.02 23.10
CA GLU A 153 21.12 25.17 22.97
C GLU A 153 21.21 25.74 21.55
N HIS A 154 20.90 24.99 20.49
CA HIS A 154 20.90 25.53 19.13
C HIS A 154 19.53 25.99 18.62
N LEU A 155 18.46 25.71 19.37
CA LEU A 155 17.12 26.22 19.09
C LEU A 155 16.74 27.40 20.00
N THR A 156 17.34 27.50 21.20
CA THR A 156 17.05 28.57 22.18
C THR A 156 18.29 29.26 22.75
N GLY A 157 19.44 28.59 22.71
CA GLY A 157 20.76 29.08 23.15
C GLY A 157 20.85 29.69 24.54
N LYS A 158 21.95 30.42 24.75
CA LYS A 158 22.24 31.07 26.04
C LYS A 158 21.22 32.18 26.28
N ARG A 159 20.80 32.36 27.54
CA ARG A 159 19.65 33.19 27.99
C ARG A 159 19.58 34.63 27.47
N ASN A 160 20.66 35.17 26.89
CA ASN A 160 20.80 36.53 26.37
C ASN A 160 20.30 36.69 24.90
N LEU A 161 19.61 35.70 24.34
CA LEU A 161 19.18 35.64 22.93
C LEU A 161 17.75 36.15 22.66
N PHE A 162 16.93 36.27 23.70
CA PHE A 162 15.55 36.72 23.58
C PHE A 162 15.39 38.12 24.17
N GLY A 163 14.46 38.92 23.64
CA GLY A 163 14.05 40.17 24.24
C GLY A 163 13.30 39.94 25.55
N ASP A 164 13.31 40.97 26.40
CA ASP A 164 12.59 41.00 27.67
C ASP A 164 11.11 40.60 27.50
N GLY A 165 10.60 39.84 28.47
CA GLY A 165 9.24 39.29 28.47
C GLY A 165 9.02 38.05 27.60
N SER A 166 10.06 37.47 26.98
CA SER A 166 9.92 36.25 26.16
C SER A 166 9.71 34.97 26.99
N ARG A 167 9.01 33.97 26.42
CA ARG A 167 8.73 32.68 27.06
C ARG A 167 9.14 31.50 26.19
N VAL A 168 9.78 30.51 26.81
CA VAL A 168 10.18 29.25 26.17
C VAL A 168 9.56 28.08 26.93
N ILE A 169 8.81 27.24 26.23
CA ILE A 169 8.25 26.00 26.78
C ILE A 169 8.90 24.82 26.04
N THR A 170 9.38 23.83 26.77
CA THR A 170 9.78 22.54 26.19
C THR A 170 8.85 21.45 26.68
N THR A 171 8.59 20.42 25.87
CA THR A 171 8.04 19.16 26.38
C THR A 171 9.08 18.06 26.25
N THR A 172 9.28 17.28 27.31
CA THR A 172 10.33 16.25 27.34
C THR A 172 9.87 15.00 28.10
N ARG A 173 10.53 13.87 27.84
CA ARG A 173 10.44 12.64 28.64
C ARG A 173 11.66 12.48 29.56
N SER A 174 12.77 13.15 29.24
CA SER A 174 13.99 13.18 30.05
C SER A 174 13.93 14.29 31.10
N PHE A 175 14.19 13.93 32.36
CA PHE A 175 14.32 14.88 33.46
C PHE A 175 15.60 15.72 33.35
N ASP A 176 16.65 15.20 32.71
CA ASP A 176 17.98 15.85 32.61
C ASP A 176 17.96 17.13 31.73
N LEU A 177 16.90 17.34 30.96
CA LEU A 177 16.62 18.59 30.21
C LEU A 177 16.06 19.71 31.10
N LEU A 178 15.44 19.37 32.24
CA LEU A 178 14.73 20.34 33.08
C LEU A 178 15.67 21.29 33.84
N GLY A 179 16.91 20.84 34.11
CA GLY A 179 17.91 21.63 34.85
C GLY A 179 18.39 22.92 34.15
N LYS A 180 18.05 23.13 32.87
CA LYS A 180 18.33 24.39 32.15
C LYS A 180 17.19 25.42 32.23
N HIS A 181 16.01 24.98 32.66
CA HIS A 181 14.80 25.81 32.73
C HIS A 181 14.67 26.54 34.07
N ASP A 182 13.90 27.63 34.08
CA ASP A 182 13.63 28.43 35.29
C ASP A 182 12.57 27.79 36.19
N GLY A 183 11.86 26.79 35.67
CA GLY A 183 10.97 25.91 36.39
C GLY A 183 10.62 24.68 35.55
N PHE A 184 9.91 23.73 36.14
CA PHE A 184 9.35 22.60 35.42
C PHE A 184 7.97 22.23 35.96
N TYR A 185 7.17 21.60 35.11
CA TYR A 185 5.86 21.07 35.45
C TYR A 185 5.80 19.59 35.09
N ARG A 186 5.59 18.74 36.10
CA ARG A 186 5.29 17.32 35.88
C ARG A 186 3.81 17.22 35.56
N VAL A 187 3.46 16.77 34.37
CA VAL A 187 2.07 16.45 34.02
C VAL A 187 1.66 15.20 34.81
N PRO A 188 0.67 15.29 35.71
CA PRO A 188 0.17 14.13 36.42
C PRO A 188 -0.67 13.23 35.49
N GLU A 189 -0.85 11.97 35.87
CA GLU A 189 -1.93 11.16 35.32
C GLU A 189 -3.30 11.83 35.59
N LEU A 190 -4.35 11.41 34.87
CA LEU A 190 -5.72 11.82 35.19
C LEU A 190 -6.15 11.14 36.49
N THR A 191 -6.82 11.89 37.37
CA THR A 191 -7.53 11.29 38.51
C THR A 191 -8.60 10.32 38.00
N ASN A 192 -9.01 9.33 38.81
CA ASN A 192 -10.03 8.36 38.38
C ASN A 192 -11.31 9.04 37.86
N ASN A 193 -11.71 10.18 38.43
CA ASN A 193 -12.86 10.96 37.96
C ASN A 193 -12.62 11.61 36.58
N GLU A 194 -11.49 12.30 36.38
CA GLU A 194 -11.12 12.87 35.07
C GLU A 194 -10.92 11.78 34.01
N ALA A 195 -10.36 10.64 34.40
CA ALA A 195 -10.14 9.49 33.53
C ALA A 195 -11.46 8.85 33.10
N LEU A 196 -12.41 8.68 34.03
CA LEU A 196 -13.75 8.17 33.79
C LEU A 196 -14.55 9.13 32.91
N GLU A 197 -14.47 10.44 33.16
CA GLU A 197 -15.10 11.47 32.32
C GLU A 197 -14.55 11.43 30.89
N LEU A 198 -13.22 11.45 30.71
CA LEU A 198 -12.58 11.43 29.40
C LEU A 198 -12.92 10.15 28.62
N PHE A 199 -12.84 8.99 29.28
CA PHE A 199 -13.24 7.72 28.70
C PHE A 199 -14.72 7.73 28.28
N SER A 200 -15.62 8.22 29.15
CA SER A 200 -17.06 8.24 28.87
C SER A 200 -17.41 9.14 27.68
N TRP A 201 -16.77 10.32 27.57
CA TRP A 201 -16.94 11.20 26.41
C TRP A 201 -16.52 10.53 25.10
N HIS A 202 -15.45 9.72 25.13
CA HIS A 202 -14.98 8.97 23.97
C HIS A 202 -15.79 7.69 23.68
N ALA A 203 -16.36 7.03 24.70
CA ALA A 203 -17.08 5.76 24.61
C ALA A 203 -18.58 5.90 24.33
N PHE A 204 -19.22 6.89 24.96
CA PHE A 204 -20.67 7.05 25.04
C PHE A 204 -21.17 8.43 24.57
N GLU A 205 -20.26 9.33 24.17
CA GLU A 205 -20.56 10.72 23.78
C GLU A 205 -21.20 11.57 24.90
N GLN A 206 -21.01 11.17 26.16
CA GLN A 206 -21.45 11.89 27.37
C GLN A 206 -20.39 11.80 28.47
N GLY A 207 -20.25 12.84 29.30
CA GLY A 207 -19.21 12.94 30.35
C GLY A 207 -19.36 12.04 31.56
N ALA A 208 -20.22 11.03 31.52
CA ALA A 208 -20.41 10.04 32.57
C ALA A 208 -20.75 8.67 31.96
N PRO A 209 -20.42 7.54 32.59
CA PRO A 209 -20.78 6.24 32.07
C PRO A 209 -22.29 6.06 32.04
N VAL A 210 -22.79 5.29 31.08
CA VAL A 210 -24.19 4.84 31.07
C VAL A 210 -24.39 3.85 32.23
N LYS A 211 -25.55 3.87 32.90
CA LYS A 211 -25.80 3.10 34.16
C LYS A 211 -25.37 1.64 34.11
N ASP A 212 -25.62 0.94 33.00
CA ASP A 212 -25.29 -0.49 32.86
C ASP A 212 -23.79 -0.77 32.65
N PHE A 213 -22.97 0.28 32.60
CA PHE A 213 -21.55 0.26 32.25
C PHE A 213 -20.64 0.92 33.30
N GLU A 214 -21.19 1.42 34.41
CA GLU A 214 -20.46 2.21 35.41
C GLU A 214 -19.28 1.43 36.03
N GLU A 215 -19.54 0.20 36.49
CA GLU A 215 -18.53 -0.70 37.07
C GLU A 215 -17.43 -1.09 36.06
N LEU A 216 -17.81 -1.43 34.83
CA LEU A 216 -16.88 -1.78 33.75
C LEU A 216 -16.03 -0.58 33.30
N SER A 217 -16.59 0.63 33.33
CA SER A 217 -15.88 1.86 32.99
C SER A 217 -14.82 2.19 34.05
N CYS A 218 -15.10 1.93 35.33
CA CYS A 218 -14.10 2.00 36.40
C CYS A 218 -12.96 0.99 36.18
N CYS A 219 -13.25 -0.26 35.82
CA CYS A 219 -12.22 -1.25 35.48
C CYS A 219 -11.30 -0.80 34.33
N VAL A 220 -11.84 -0.14 33.30
CA VAL A 220 -11.03 0.42 32.20
C VAL A 220 -10.16 1.60 32.66
N VAL A 221 -10.69 2.45 33.54
CA VAL A 221 -9.92 3.55 34.15
C VAL A 221 -8.76 3.03 35.00
N ASP A 222 -9.00 2.01 35.82
CA ASP A 222 -7.97 1.36 36.64
C ASP A 222 -6.92 0.62 35.78
N TYR A 223 -7.34 -0.03 34.69
CA TYR A 223 -6.43 -0.63 33.70
C TYR A 223 -5.54 0.43 33.02
N ALA A 224 -6.13 1.55 32.61
CA ALA A 224 -5.42 2.64 31.94
C ALA A 224 -4.56 3.50 32.89
N LYS A 225 -4.74 3.37 34.21
CA LYS A 225 -4.02 4.12 35.26
C LYS A 225 -3.92 5.62 34.96
N GLY A 226 -5.04 6.21 34.55
CA GLY A 226 -5.13 7.65 34.27
C GLY A 226 -4.34 8.15 33.05
N LEU A 227 -3.85 7.29 32.16
CA LEU A 227 -3.18 7.72 30.91
C LEU A 227 -4.22 8.20 29.86
N PRO A 228 -4.24 9.50 29.49
CA PRO A 228 -5.25 10.06 28.58
C PRO A 228 -5.33 9.32 27.24
N LEU A 229 -4.19 9.12 26.57
CA LEU A 229 -4.14 8.49 25.24
C LEU A 229 -4.70 7.05 25.25
N THR A 230 -4.51 6.31 26.34
CA THR A 230 -5.07 4.96 26.50
C THR A 230 -6.60 5.03 26.59
N LEU A 231 -7.13 5.96 27.39
CA LEU A 231 -8.57 6.17 27.58
C LEU A 231 -9.25 6.66 26.30
N GLU A 232 -8.64 7.60 25.58
CA GLU A 232 -9.14 8.10 24.28
C GLU A 232 -9.26 6.98 23.24
N ILE A 233 -8.27 6.10 23.16
CA ILE A 233 -8.25 4.95 22.23
C ILE A 233 -9.32 3.92 22.62
N LEU A 234 -9.39 3.54 23.91
CA LEU A 234 -10.35 2.55 24.40
C LEU A 234 -11.80 3.03 24.28
N GLY A 235 -12.07 4.31 24.60
CA GLY A 235 -13.40 4.88 24.41
C GLY A 235 -13.78 4.95 22.92
N SER A 236 -12.89 5.49 22.07
CA SER A 236 -13.16 5.61 20.63
C SER A 236 -13.36 4.26 19.91
N PHE A 237 -12.84 3.17 20.49
CA PHE A 237 -13.09 1.80 20.04
C PHE A 237 -14.50 1.30 20.37
N LEU A 238 -15.07 1.73 21.50
CA LEU A 238 -16.41 1.34 21.96
C LEU A 238 -17.54 2.12 21.27
N ASN A 239 -17.35 3.42 21.00
CA ASN A 239 -18.36 4.26 20.33
C ASN A 239 -18.74 3.73 18.92
N LYS A 240 -17.87 2.96 18.26
CA LYS A 240 -18.15 2.36 16.94
C LYS A 240 -18.97 1.05 16.97
N GLN A 241 -19.47 0.62 18.12
CA GLN A 241 -20.10 -0.70 18.34
C GLN A 241 -21.53 -0.57 18.90
N SER A 242 -22.40 -1.56 18.63
CA SER A 242 -23.73 -1.59 19.25
C SER A 242 -23.64 -1.88 20.76
N THR A 243 -24.67 -1.50 21.53
CA THR A 243 -24.68 -1.63 23.01
C THR A 243 -24.37 -3.06 23.48
N LYS A 244 -24.81 -4.08 22.74
CA LYS A 244 -24.52 -5.50 23.05
C LYS A 244 -23.07 -5.90 22.78
N GLU A 245 -22.46 -5.32 21.75
CA GLU A 245 -21.06 -5.52 21.39
C GLU A 245 -20.14 -4.76 22.37
N GLN A 246 -20.50 -3.52 22.75
CA GLN A 246 -19.83 -2.72 23.78
C GLN A 246 -19.68 -3.47 25.11
N ILE A 247 -20.76 -4.10 25.61
CA ILE A 247 -20.73 -4.94 26.83
C ILE A 247 -19.67 -6.04 26.66
N SER A 248 -19.74 -6.81 25.56
CA SER A 248 -18.80 -7.90 25.32
C SER A 248 -17.35 -7.42 25.12
N ALA A 249 -17.14 -6.20 24.62
CA ALA A 249 -15.82 -5.60 24.42
C ALA A 249 -15.21 -5.12 25.74
N LEU A 250 -16.03 -4.60 26.67
CA LEU A 250 -15.61 -4.21 28.00
C LEU A 250 -15.22 -5.41 28.88
N TYR A 251 -16.02 -6.48 28.89
CA TYR A 251 -15.63 -7.73 29.56
C TYR A 251 -14.36 -8.37 28.96
N ARG A 252 -14.01 -8.07 27.70
CA ARG A 252 -12.77 -8.52 27.05
C ARG A 252 -11.51 -7.73 27.46
N LEU A 253 -11.65 -6.53 28.05
CA LEU A 253 -10.51 -5.70 28.47
C LEU A 253 -9.91 -6.13 29.81
N GLN A 254 -10.60 -6.98 30.58
CA GLN A 254 -10.15 -7.43 31.89
C GLN A 254 -9.01 -8.48 31.82
N ASP A 255 -8.72 -9.02 30.63
CA ASP A 255 -8.02 -10.32 30.47
C ASP A 255 -6.93 -10.36 29.37
N PHE A 256 -6.58 -9.25 28.70
CA PHE A 256 -5.57 -9.25 27.62
C PHE A 256 -4.69 -7.99 27.52
N GLY A 257 -3.38 -8.22 27.33
CA GLY A 257 -2.49 -7.26 26.65
C GLY A 257 -2.62 -7.39 25.13
N ASP A 258 -2.67 -6.27 24.42
CA ASP A 258 -2.97 -6.20 22.98
C ASP A 258 -1.72 -5.86 22.14
N GLU A 259 -1.55 -6.53 21.00
CA GLU A 259 -0.50 -6.29 20.00
C GLU A 259 -0.51 -4.83 19.47
N LYS A 260 -1.60 -4.07 19.61
CA LYS A 260 -1.66 -2.61 19.38
C LYS A 260 -1.00 -1.79 20.49
N ILE A 261 -1.11 -2.23 21.74
CA ILE A 261 -0.39 -1.62 22.87
C ILE A 261 1.09 -1.97 22.76
N ASP A 262 1.42 -3.23 22.41
CA ASP A 262 2.79 -3.63 22.11
C ASP A 262 3.41 -2.78 21.00
N LYS A 263 2.70 -2.53 19.89
CA LYS A 263 3.19 -1.62 18.82
C LYS A 263 3.46 -0.18 19.30
N LEU A 264 2.75 0.31 20.32
CA LEU A 264 3.01 1.62 20.94
C LEU A 264 4.18 1.58 21.94
N LEU A 265 4.36 0.48 22.67
CA LEU A 265 5.46 0.26 23.62
C LEU A 265 6.80 -0.06 22.90
N ILE A 266 6.75 -0.82 21.80
CA ILE A 266 7.88 -1.15 20.92
C ILE A 266 8.56 0.13 20.44
N ILE A 267 7.80 1.19 20.08
CA ILE A 267 8.35 2.50 19.70
C ILE A 267 9.26 3.07 20.81
N SER A 268 8.98 2.79 22.09
CA SER A 268 9.81 3.26 23.19
C SER A 268 11.10 2.43 23.31
N VAL A 269 11.02 1.10 23.21
CA VAL A 269 12.21 0.22 23.21
C VAL A 269 13.08 0.47 21.98
N ASP A 270 12.48 0.77 20.83
CA ASP A 270 13.22 0.91 19.58
C ASP A 270 14.19 2.09 19.56
N THR A 271 13.95 3.09 20.41
CA THR A 271 14.82 4.25 20.60
C THR A 271 16.08 3.99 21.42
N LEU A 272 16.19 2.84 22.09
CA LEU A 272 17.39 2.47 22.84
C LEU A 272 18.55 2.12 21.90
N GLY A 273 19.76 2.56 22.23
CA GLY A 273 20.98 2.11 21.55
C GLY A 273 21.17 0.59 21.68
N ALA A 274 21.89 -0.04 20.75
CA ALA A 274 22.01 -1.50 20.67
C ALA A 274 22.51 -2.15 21.97
N GLU A 275 23.45 -1.50 22.69
CA GLU A 275 23.91 -2.00 24.00
C GLU A 275 22.82 -1.92 25.08
N TYR A 276 22.04 -0.84 25.13
CA TYR A 276 20.93 -0.71 26.09
C TYR A 276 19.75 -1.63 25.76
N LYS A 277 19.46 -1.91 24.48
CA LYS A 277 18.50 -2.96 24.09
C LYS A 277 18.92 -4.32 24.63
N ASN A 278 20.20 -4.68 24.50
CA ASN A 278 20.72 -5.94 25.03
C ASN A 278 20.66 -6.00 26.57
N ILE A 279 20.98 -4.91 27.28
CA ILE A 279 20.86 -4.84 28.75
C ILE A 279 19.39 -4.95 29.20
N PHE A 280 18.46 -4.27 28.51
CA PHE A 280 17.02 -4.37 28.74
C PHE A 280 16.51 -5.82 28.62
N LEU A 281 16.88 -6.52 27.54
CA LEU A 281 16.51 -7.92 27.33
C LEU A 281 17.13 -8.86 28.38
N HIS A 282 18.41 -8.67 28.74
CA HIS A 282 19.04 -9.43 29.82
C HIS A 282 18.29 -9.26 31.15
N ILE A 283 17.85 -8.05 31.50
CA ILE A 283 17.14 -7.79 32.75
C ILE A 283 15.73 -8.39 32.73
N ALA A 284 14.97 -8.21 31.63
CA ALA A 284 13.63 -8.76 31.46
C ALA A 284 13.59 -10.30 31.54
N CYS A 285 14.62 -10.97 31.01
CA CYS A 285 14.68 -12.44 30.96
C CYS A 285 15.33 -13.09 32.20
N PHE A 286 16.35 -12.47 32.81
CA PHE A 286 17.22 -13.17 33.78
C PHE A 286 17.46 -12.48 35.12
N PHE A 287 17.23 -11.17 35.24
CA PHE A 287 17.66 -10.39 36.42
C PHE A 287 16.54 -9.66 37.19
N ARG A 288 15.26 -9.88 36.84
CA ARG A 288 14.12 -9.48 37.69
C ARG A 288 14.24 -10.09 39.10
N GLY A 289 13.98 -9.30 40.14
CA GLY A 289 14.09 -9.73 41.54
C GLY A 289 15.53 -10.04 41.99
N LYS A 290 16.55 -9.49 41.32
CA LYS A 290 17.97 -9.61 41.72
C LYS A 290 18.50 -8.27 42.23
N LYS A 291 19.43 -8.31 43.18
CA LYS A 291 20.04 -7.11 43.78
C LYS A 291 20.88 -6.35 42.75
N LYS A 292 20.72 -5.02 42.68
CA LYS A 292 21.39 -4.16 41.68
C LYS A 292 22.91 -4.39 41.59
N LYS A 293 23.60 -4.59 42.73
CA LYS A 293 25.06 -4.85 42.79
C LYS A 293 25.49 -6.16 42.10
N ASP A 294 24.69 -7.22 42.23
CA ASP A 294 25.02 -8.54 41.67
C ASP A 294 24.81 -8.53 40.15
N VAL A 295 23.71 -7.90 39.70
CA VAL A 295 23.40 -7.69 38.28
C VAL A 295 24.49 -6.86 37.59
N ILE A 296 24.92 -5.76 38.22
CA ILE A 296 26.05 -4.93 37.74
C ILE A 296 27.33 -5.77 37.62
N THR A 297 27.62 -6.62 38.60
CA THR A 297 28.82 -7.47 38.60
C THR A 297 28.81 -8.49 37.47
N VAL A 298 27.65 -9.08 37.16
CA VAL A 298 27.50 -10.06 36.05
C VAL A 298 27.54 -9.37 34.69
N LEU A 299 26.82 -8.26 34.50
CA LEU A 299 26.81 -7.53 33.23
C LEU A 299 28.20 -6.98 32.85
N ASN A 300 28.99 -6.47 33.82
CA ASN A 300 30.38 -6.06 33.58
C ASN A 300 31.25 -7.23 33.09
N LYS A 301 31.06 -8.43 33.65
CA LYS A 301 31.79 -9.65 33.22
C LYS A 301 31.39 -10.13 31.82
N LEU A 302 30.16 -9.84 31.38
CA LEU A 302 29.67 -10.12 30.03
C LEU A 302 30.19 -9.13 28.97
N GLY A 303 31.01 -8.15 29.36
CA GLY A 303 31.69 -7.22 28.44
C GLY A 303 30.94 -5.92 28.15
N PHE A 304 29.77 -5.71 28.75
CA PHE A 304 29.10 -4.41 28.71
C PHE A 304 29.95 -3.38 29.48
N LYS A 305 30.29 -2.25 28.85
CA LYS A 305 31.17 -1.21 29.44
C LYS A 305 30.41 -0.07 30.14
N LEU A 306 29.10 0.06 29.89
CA LEU A 306 28.23 1.15 30.37
C LEU A 306 27.41 0.77 31.64
N VAL A 307 27.85 -0.24 32.40
CA VAL A 307 27.01 -0.85 33.46
C VAL A 307 26.85 0.04 34.71
N ASN A 308 27.62 1.11 34.82
CA ASN A 308 27.36 2.16 35.81
C ASN A 308 26.08 2.99 35.50
N GLU A 309 25.45 2.78 34.34
CA GLU A 309 24.26 3.52 33.87
C GLU A 309 22.97 2.66 33.83
N ILE A 310 22.81 1.67 34.73
CA ILE A 310 21.48 1.01 34.94
C ILE A 310 20.38 2.05 35.20
N ASP A 311 20.75 3.18 35.81
CA ASP A 311 19.93 4.36 36.02
C ASP A 311 19.20 4.86 34.74
N VAL A 312 19.74 4.64 33.54
CA VAL A 312 19.08 5.05 32.27
C VAL A 312 17.85 4.20 31.97
N LEU A 313 17.90 2.90 32.29
CA LEU A 313 16.74 2.00 32.19
C LEU A 313 15.79 2.15 33.38
N GLU A 314 16.31 2.46 34.57
CA GLU A 314 15.55 2.86 35.77
C GLU A 314 14.70 4.13 35.57
N ARG A 315 15.05 4.97 34.60
CA ARG A 315 14.32 6.20 34.25
C ARG A 315 13.27 6.02 33.15
N SER A 316 13.12 4.81 32.58
CA SER A 316 12.24 4.57 31.42
C SER A 316 11.46 3.25 31.44
N PHE A 317 11.98 2.17 32.03
CA PHE A 317 11.42 0.81 31.93
C PHE A 317 11.50 -0.01 33.22
N LEU A 318 12.42 0.31 34.13
CA LEU A 318 12.67 -0.40 35.39
C LEU A 318 12.31 0.48 36.60
N TYR A 319 12.16 -0.14 37.77
CA TYR A 319 12.17 0.56 39.06
C TYR A 319 12.92 -0.27 40.11
N ILE A 320 13.37 0.36 41.20
CA ILE A 320 13.99 -0.34 42.32
C ILE A 320 12.98 -0.51 43.45
N SER A 321 12.80 -1.74 43.91
CA SER A 321 12.09 -2.06 45.16
C SER A 321 13.04 -2.80 46.09
N GLU A 322 13.21 -2.33 47.32
CA GLU A 322 14.07 -2.94 48.36
C GLU A 322 15.52 -3.26 47.91
N GLY A 323 16.06 -2.50 46.95
CA GLY A 323 17.40 -2.72 46.37
C GLY A 323 17.49 -3.83 45.31
N MET A 324 16.35 -4.43 44.95
CA MET A 324 16.18 -5.34 43.82
C MET A 324 15.74 -4.58 42.57
N ILE A 325 16.15 -5.07 41.39
CA ILE A 325 15.72 -4.53 40.10
C ILE A 325 14.38 -5.17 39.71
N GLU A 326 13.35 -4.34 39.57
CA GLU A 326 12.01 -4.73 39.13
C GLU A 326 11.63 -4.05 37.80
N MET A 327 10.63 -4.62 37.14
CA MET A 327 10.07 -4.15 35.88
C MET A 327 8.56 -4.32 35.93
N HIS A 328 7.78 -3.38 35.37
CA HIS A 328 6.33 -3.55 35.26
C HIS A 328 5.99 -4.75 34.37
N ASP A 329 5.04 -5.58 34.78
CA ASP A 329 4.77 -6.88 34.13
C ASP A 329 4.53 -6.81 32.61
N PRO A 330 3.80 -5.83 32.04
CA PRO A 330 3.65 -5.73 30.59
C PRO A 330 4.98 -5.47 29.85
N ILE A 331 5.87 -4.67 30.47
CA ILE A 331 7.20 -4.36 29.91
C ILE A 331 8.11 -5.60 30.00
N ALA A 332 8.02 -6.36 31.09
CA ALA A 332 8.77 -7.60 31.28
C ALA A 332 8.33 -8.70 30.30
N GLN A 333 7.02 -8.87 30.12
CA GLN A 333 6.46 -9.82 29.15
C GLN A 333 6.82 -9.44 27.72
N MET A 334 6.75 -8.14 27.37
CA MET A 334 7.23 -7.63 26.08
C MET A 334 8.72 -7.93 25.87
N GLY A 335 9.59 -7.64 26.84
CA GLY A 335 11.03 -7.93 26.74
C GLY A 335 11.35 -9.42 26.57
N GLN A 336 10.64 -10.28 27.31
CA GLN A 336 10.76 -11.74 27.18
C GLN A 336 10.27 -12.26 25.82
N GLN A 337 9.19 -11.69 25.29
CA GLN A 337 8.67 -12.03 23.98
C GLN A 337 9.63 -11.58 22.85
N MET A 338 10.20 -10.38 22.95
CA MET A 338 11.22 -9.86 22.02
C MET A 338 12.47 -10.76 21.97
N ALA A 339 12.92 -11.30 23.11
CA ALA A 339 14.05 -12.24 23.16
C ALA A 339 13.73 -13.55 22.39
N ARG A 340 12.55 -14.15 22.66
CA ARG A 340 12.08 -15.37 21.96
C ARG A 340 11.92 -15.16 20.46
N ASP A 341 11.48 -13.97 20.04
CA ASP A 341 11.32 -13.63 18.62
C ASP A 341 12.66 -13.45 17.89
N ALA A 342 13.71 -12.99 18.59
CA ALA A 342 15.06 -12.91 18.05
C ALA A 342 15.70 -14.30 17.87
N GLU A 343 15.47 -15.24 18.81
CA GLU A 343 15.91 -16.64 18.68
C GLU A 343 15.28 -17.36 17.48
N GLN A 344 14.05 -16.96 17.09
CA GLN A 344 13.34 -17.49 15.92
C GLN A 344 13.73 -16.82 14.59
N GLY A 345 14.77 -15.98 14.57
CA GLY A 345 15.29 -15.36 13.35
C GLY A 345 14.39 -14.26 12.75
N LYS A 346 13.47 -13.69 13.54
CA LYS A 346 12.69 -12.51 13.11
C LYS A 346 13.60 -11.26 13.15
N PRO A 347 13.42 -10.30 12.22
CA PRO A 347 14.37 -9.20 12.05
C PRO A 347 14.23 -8.13 13.15
N TRP A 348 14.96 -8.32 14.24
CA TRP A 348 15.28 -7.27 15.20
C TRP A 348 16.76 -6.91 15.05
N ASN A 349 17.10 -5.62 15.12
CA ASN A 349 18.47 -5.14 14.87
C ASN A 349 19.37 -5.31 16.13
N CYS A 350 19.38 -6.53 16.67
CA CYS A 350 20.23 -6.96 17.79
C CYS A 350 21.41 -7.74 17.21
N SER A 351 22.64 -7.29 17.47
CA SER A 351 23.86 -7.83 16.87
C SER A 351 24.34 -9.18 17.44
N ARG A 352 23.52 -9.86 18.26
CA ARG A 352 23.85 -11.13 18.92
C ARG A 352 22.65 -12.07 18.85
N LEU A 353 22.88 -13.26 18.28
CA LEU A 353 21.99 -14.40 18.43
C LEU A 353 22.15 -14.95 19.85
N TRP A 354 21.03 -15.16 20.52
CA TRP A 354 20.98 -15.78 21.83
C TRP A 354 20.98 -17.30 21.63
N HIS A 355 21.87 -18.00 22.32
CA HIS A 355 22.02 -19.44 22.19
C HIS A 355 22.23 -20.07 23.56
N GLU A 356 22.00 -21.38 23.64
CA GLU A 356 22.26 -22.23 24.83
C GLU A 356 23.71 -22.07 25.39
N LYS A 357 24.64 -21.59 24.55
CA LYS A 357 26.01 -21.19 24.95
C LYS A 357 26.08 -20.02 25.93
N ASP A 358 25.06 -19.16 25.99
CA ASP A 358 24.98 -18.06 26.96
C ASP A 358 24.74 -18.58 28.39
N MET A 359 24.05 -19.72 28.56
CA MET A 359 24.00 -20.44 29.85
C MET A 359 25.36 -21.03 30.21
N ASN A 360 26.08 -21.57 29.23
CA ASN A 360 27.42 -22.14 29.41
C ASN A 360 28.55 -21.09 29.48
N THR A 361 28.27 -19.78 29.40
CA THR A 361 29.33 -18.77 29.61
C THR A 361 29.71 -18.60 31.09
N VAL A 362 28.97 -19.26 32.00
CA VAL A 362 29.40 -19.53 33.38
C VAL A 362 30.44 -20.69 33.43
N SER A 363 30.64 -21.43 32.33
CA SER A 363 31.53 -22.59 32.23
C SER A 363 32.19 -22.77 30.84
N THR A 364 33.37 -22.17 30.65
CA THR A 364 34.50 -22.58 29.76
C THR A 364 34.46 -22.34 28.21
N TYR A 365 35.33 -21.40 27.78
CA TYR A 365 36.24 -21.29 26.59
C TYR A 365 35.95 -21.83 25.14
N GLN A 366 36.19 -20.92 24.16
CA GLN A 366 36.93 -21.02 22.86
C GLN A 366 36.27 -21.18 21.43
N ILE A 367 36.65 -20.21 20.54
CA ILE A 367 36.99 -20.22 19.07
C ILE A 367 35.90 -20.23 17.94
N ALA A 368 35.84 -19.09 17.21
CA ALA A 368 35.88 -18.75 15.73
C ALA A 368 35.24 -19.66 14.62
N THR A 369 34.93 -19.23 13.36
CA THR A 369 35.35 -18.10 12.48
C THR A 369 34.28 -17.72 11.38
N THR A 370 34.64 -16.90 10.36
CA THR A 370 33.81 -16.10 9.40
C THR A 370 33.44 -16.73 8.02
N HIS A 371 32.40 -16.20 7.31
CA HIS A 371 32.51 -15.46 6.01
C HIS A 371 31.20 -15.14 5.23
N THR A 372 31.30 -14.21 4.26
CA THR A 372 30.27 -13.50 3.45
C THR A 372 30.25 -13.90 1.95
N PHE A 373 29.19 -13.64 1.16
CA PHE A 373 29.27 -13.38 -0.31
C PHE A 373 28.00 -12.73 -0.95
N SER A 374 28.04 -12.36 -2.25
CA SER A 374 27.25 -11.27 -2.88
C SER A 374 26.75 -11.46 -4.34
N VAL A 375 25.50 -11.05 -4.62
CA VAL A 375 25.00 -10.17 -5.76
C VAL A 375 24.97 -10.63 -7.27
N ALA A 376 23.75 -10.52 -7.87
CA ALA A 376 23.37 -10.15 -9.29
C ALA A 376 23.54 -11.14 -10.49
N PRO A 377 22.94 -10.89 -11.71
CA PRO A 377 21.74 -10.12 -12.13
C PRO A 377 20.79 -10.81 -13.20
N LYS A 378 19.81 -10.01 -13.67
CA LYS A 378 18.69 -10.18 -14.65
C LYS A 378 19.01 -10.75 -16.05
N ASN A 379 17.94 -11.19 -16.75
CA ASN A 379 17.89 -11.43 -18.20
C ASN A 379 16.76 -10.62 -18.90
N LYS A 380 16.95 -10.24 -20.18
CA LYS A 380 15.97 -9.58 -21.08
C LYS A 380 16.07 -10.20 -22.48
N ALA A 381 14.96 -10.32 -23.22
CA ALA A 381 14.98 -10.77 -24.62
C ALA A 381 13.92 -10.08 -25.50
N ASN A 382 14.25 -9.96 -26.79
CA ASN A 382 13.44 -9.59 -27.96
C ASN A 382 12.89 -8.15 -28.12
N GLN A 383 13.60 -7.34 -28.92
CA GLN A 383 13.02 -6.23 -29.70
C GLN A 383 13.86 -6.01 -30.99
N LYS A 384 13.22 -5.97 -32.18
CA LYS A 384 13.89 -5.87 -33.50
C LYS A 384 14.33 -4.44 -33.88
N TRP A 385 13.69 -3.44 -33.29
CA TRP A 385 13.92 -2.01 -33.54
C TRP A 385 14.15 -1.30 -32.21
N LYS A 386 14.98 -0.25 -32.20
CA LYS A 386 15.27 0.52 -30.98
C LYS A 386 14.24 1.62 -30.74
N TYR A 387 13.77 2.25 -31.82
CA TYR A 387 12.76 3.30 -31.78
C TYR A 387 11.53 2.88 -32.60
N ASP A 388 10.35 3.27 -32.14
CA ASP A 388 9.10 3.06 -32.84
C ASP A 388 8.90 4.10 -33.95
N ALA A 389 9.40 5.32 -33.73
CA ALA A 389 9.38 6.38 -34.75
C ALA A 389 10.59 7.32 -34.75
N PHE A 390 10.91 7.87 -35.91
CA PHE A 390 11.84 8.99 -36.14
C PHE A 390 11.06 10.21 -36.65
N LEU A 391 11.33 11.41 -36.13
CA LEU A 391 10.75 12.66 -36.63
C LEU A 391 11.80 13.46 -37.43
N SER A 392 11.57 13.61 -38.75
CA SER A 392 12.35 14.53 -39.61
C SER A 392 11.54 15.80 -39.86
N PHE A 393 12.11 16.97 -39.55
CA PHE A 393 11.38 18.25 -39.59
C PHE A 393 12.34 19.45 -39.68
N ARG A 394 11.83 20.59 -40.18
CA ARG A 394 12.59 21.85 -40.14
C ARG A 394 12.49 22.49 -38.76
N GLY A 395 13.64 22.56 -38.07
CA GLY A 395 13.73 23.03 -36.70
C GLY A 395 13.42 24.51 -36.46
N GLU A 396 13.42 25.35 -37.49
CA GLU A 396 13.00 26.77 -37.40
C GLU A 396 11.48 26.91 -37.57
N ASP A 397 10.89 26.18 -38.50
CA ASP A 397 9.47 26.30 -38.89
C ASP A 397 8.49 25.66 -37.89
N THR A 398 8.87 24.51 -37.30
CA THR A 398 7.90 23.58 -36.67
C THR A 398 8.26 23.08 -35.26
N ARG A 399 9.46 23.39 -34.76
CA ARG A 399 10.01 22.81 -33.51
C ARG A 399 9.22 23.15 -32.25
N ASN A 400 8.70 24.37 -32.16
CA ASN A 400 8.09 24.92 -30.93
C ASN A 400 6.55 24.91 -30.94
N ASN A 401 5.92 24.42 -32.01
CA ASN A 401 4.46 24.30 -32.17
C ASN A 401 4.10 22.83 -32.49
N PHE A 402 3.75 22.53 -33.73
CA PHE A 402 3.26 21.24 -34.19
C PHE A 402 4.15 20.05 -33.80
N VAL A 403 5.48 20.14 -33.97
CA VAL A 403 6.40 19.03 -33.63
C VAL A 403 6.49 18.83 -32.11
N ALA A 404 6.48 19.90 -31.32
CA ALA A 404 6.47 19.79 -29.86
C ALA A 404 5.18 19.10 -29.36
N HIS A 405 4.03 19.44 -29.94
CA HIS A 405 2.75 18.80 -29.61
C HIS A 405 2.70 17.34 -30.07
N LEU A 406 3.11 17.04 -31.30
CA LEU A 406 3.16 15.68 -31.83
C LEU A 406 4.10 14.78 -31.01
N PHE A 407 5.33 15.24 -30.75
CA PHE A 407 6.31 14.49 -29.95
C PHE A 407 5.80 14.22 -28.53
N LYS A 408 5.26 15.24 -27.85
CA LYS A 408 4.68 15.10 -26.51
C LYS A 408 3.49 14.12 -26.50
N ARG A 409 2.66 14.12 -27.56
CA ARG A 409 1.53 13.20 -27.68
C ARG A 409 1.99 11.75 -27.92
N LEU A 410 2.95 11.53 -28.82
CA LEU A 410 3.51 10.20 -29.10
C LEU A 410 4.20 9.58 -27.86
N GLN A 411 5.05 10.34 -27.16
CA GLN A 411 5.61 9.91 -25.88
C GLN A 411 4.51 9.65 -24.84
N GLY A 412 3.49 10.52 -24.80
CA GLY A 412 2.35 10.45 -23.89
C GLY A 412 1.42 9.25 -24.10
N ILE A 413 1.62 8.45 -25.15
CA ILE A 413 0.95 7.17 -25.43
C ILE A 413 1.94 5.98 -25.51
N GLY A 414 3.18 6.15 -25.05
CA GLY A 414 4.16 5.07 -24.89
C GLY A 414 5.00 4.72 -26.12
N ILE A 415 4.94 5.49 -27.21
CA ILE A 415 5.74 5.28 -28.42
C ILE A 415 7.16 5.80 -28.18
N ASN A 416 8.18 4.98 -28.42
CA ASN A 416 9.57 5.39 -28.28
C ASN A 416 10.03 6.17 -29.53
N VAL A 417 9.93 7.50 -29.46
CA VAL A 417 10.24 8.40 -30.58
C VAL A 417 11.64 8.99 -30.45
N PHE A 418 12.46 8.84 -31.50
CA PHE A 418 13.65 9.67 -31.69
C PHE A 418 13.27 11.00 -32.34
N LYS A 419 13.71 12.10 -31.74
CA LYS A 419 13.54 13.47 -32.23
C LYS A 419 14.90 14.14 -32.24
N ASP A 420 15.27 14.75 -33.36
CA ASP A 420 16.45 15.61 -33.40
C ASP A 420 16.21 16.91 -32.58
N ASP A 421 16.81 16.95 -31.39
CA ASP A 421 16.82 18.10 -30.51
C ASP A 421 18.18 18.84 -30.48
N VAL A 422 19.13 18.49 -31.36
CA VAL A 422 20.47 19.04 -31.26
C VAL A 422 20.54 20.45 -31.88
N LYS A 423 20.74 21.46 -31.03
CA LYS A 423 21.27 22.76 -31.46
C LYS A 423 22.75 22.60 -31.83
N LEU A 424 23.03 22.09 -33.02
CA LEU A 424 24.40 22.03 -33.55
C LEU A 424 24.82 23.37 -34.19
N GLU A 425 26.06 23.75 -33.93
CA GLU A 425 26.74 24.84 -34.62
C GLU A 425 26.94 24.51 -36.10
N ARG A 426 26.90 25.53 -36.96
CA ARG A 426 27.14 25.37 -38.41
C ARG A 426 28.52 24.73 -38.66
N GLY A 427 28.56 23.57 -39.31
CA GLY A 427 29.78 23.07 -39.97
C GLY A 427 30.28 21.66 -39.62
N LYS A 428 29.51 20.79 -38.96
CA LYS A 428 29.88 19.37 -38.79
C LYS A 428 29.11 18.44 -39.74
N PHE A 429 29.68 17.28 -40.02
CA PHE A 429 29.01 16.19 -40.73
C PHE A 429 27.88 15.60 -39.86
N ILE A 430 26.95 14.88 -40.50
CA ILE A 430 25.91 14.12 -39.82
C ILE A 430 26.56 13.16 -38.83
N SER A 431 26.10 13.18 -37.57
CA SER A 431 26.61 12.26 -36.57
C SER A 431 26.26 10.82 -36.97
N THR A 432 27.19 9.90 -36.77
CA THR A 432 26.95 8.46 -36.95
C THR A 432 25.77 7.97 -36.10
N GLU A 433 25.51 8.65 -34.99
CA GLU A 433 24.37 8.44 -34.10
C GLU A 433 23.02 8.80 -34.75
N LEU A 434 22.93 9.88 -35.53
CA LEU A 434 21.69 10.28 -36.22
C LEU A 434 21.36 9.31 -37.36
N LEU A 435 22.35 8.93 -38.17
CA LEU A 435 22.18 7.91 -39.21
C LEU A 435 21.69 6.59 -38.59
N LYS A 436 22.35 6.15 -37.51
CA LYS A 436 21.96 4.95 -36.78
C LYS A 436 20.56 5.06 -36.16
N ALA A 437 20.14 6.24 -35.70
CA ALA A 437 18.78 6.45 -35.19
C ALA A 437 17.71 6.32 -36.30
N ILE A 438 17.97 6.82 -37.51
CA ILE A 438 17.10 6.60 -38.68
C ILE A 438 17.00 5.10 -38.99
N GLU A 439 18.14 4.39 -39.04
CA GLU A 439 18.17 2.96 -39.34
C GLU A 439 17.53 2.07 -38.27
N GLU A 440 17.63 2.44 -36.99
CA GLU A 440 17.08 1.69 -35.85
C GLU A 440 15.60 2.04 -35.55
N SER A 441 14.95 2.86 -36.38
CA SER A 441 13.55 3.30 -36.23
C SER A 441 12.58 2.52 -37.12
N ARG A 442 11.44 2.08 -36.55
CA ARG A 442 10.41 1.34 -37.32
C ARG A 442 9.61 2.21 -38.31
N THR A 443 9.42 3.50 -38.04
CA THR A 443 8.65 4.41 -38.91
C THR A 443 9.24 5.81 -38.92
N ALA A 444 9.42 6.41 -40.09
CA ALA A 444 9.88 7.79 -40.24
C ALA A 444 8.70 8.73 -40.58
N ILE A 445 8.44 9.71 -39.71
CA ILE A 445 7.42 10.75 -39.94
C ILE A 445 8.15 11.99 -40.46
N ILE A 446 7.82 12.41 -41.68
CA ILE A 446 8.51 13.48 -42.41
C ILE A 446 7.60 14.71 -42.44
N ILE A 447 7.98 15.79 -41.77
CA ILE A 447 7.13 16.97 -41.60
C ILE A 447 7.61 18.07 -42.54
N PHE A 448 7.05 18.05 -43.74
CA PHE A 448 7.31 19.06 -44.76
C PHE A 448 6.69 20.39 -44.36
N SER A 449 7.53 21.41 -44.31
CA SER A 449 7.22 22.81 -44.02
C SER A 449 7.84 23.69 -45.11
N LYS A 450 7.45 24.96 -45.17
CA LYS A 450 7.76 25.86 -46.29
C LYS A 450 9.25 25.94 -46.59
N ASP A 451 10.09 25.97 -45.56
CA ASP A 451 11.54 26.17 -45.67
C ASP A 451 12.31 24.88 -45.35
N TYR A 452 11.66 23.70 -45.41
CA TYR A 452 12.29 22.39 -45.19
C TYR A 452 13.52 22.15 -46.08
N ALA A 453 13.41 22.41 -47.38
CA ALA A 453 14.51 22.22 -48.33
C ALA A 453 15.63 23.28 -48.19
N SER A 454 15.47 24.32 -47.38
CA SER A 454 16.57 25.26 -47.09
C SER A 454 17.68 24.62 -46.25
N SER A 455 17.40 23.48 -45.62
CA SER A 455 18.32 22.74 -44.76
C SER A 455 18.89 21.54 -45.47
N THR A 456 20.20 21.56 -45.76
CA THR A 456 20.93 20.41 -46.33
C THR A 456 20.82 19.16 -45.44
N TRP A 457 20.74 19.34 -44.13
CA TRP A 457 20.51 18.26 -43.16
C TRP A 457 19.15 17.59 -43.33
N CYS A 458 18.06 18.37 -43.48
CA CYS A 458 16.72 17.82 -43.65
C CYS A 458 16.57 17.09 -45.01
N LEU A 459 17.37 17.48 -46.00
CA LEU A 459 17.47 16.80 -47.30
C LEU A 459 18.30 15.50 -47.21
N ASP A 460 19.41 15.50 -46.47
CA ASP A 460 20.22 14.30 -46.24
C ASP A 460 19.48 13.25 -45.40
N GLU A 461 18.79 13.66 -44.32
CA GLU A 461 17.87 12.79 -43.56
C GLU A 461 16.82 12.17 -44.48
N LEU A 462 16.21 12.97 -45.36
CA LEU A 462 15.18 12.49 -46.27
C LEU A 462 15.71 11.44 -47.23
N THR A 463 16.90 11.65 -47.82
CA THR A 463 17.55 10.65 -48.68
C THR A 463 17.85 9.37 -47.92
N MET A 464 18.38 9.46 -46.68
CA MET A 464 18.63 8.28 -45.84
C MET A 464 17.36 7.52 -45.48
N ILE A 465 16.27 8.22 -45.16
CA ILE A 465 14.95 7.61 -44.92
C ILE A 465 14.46 6.89 -46.18
N MET A 466 14.54 7.52 -47.36
CA MET A 466 14.13 6.87 -48.62
C MET A 466 14.97 5.61 -48.92
N GLU A 467 16.27 5.61 -48.63
CA GLU A 467 17.11 4.40 -48.73
C GLU A 467 16.70 3.31 -47.72
N CYS A 468 16.31 3.68 -46.50
CA CYS A 468 15.84 2.72 -45.49
C CYS A 468 14.45 2.14 -45.84
N VAL A 469 13.59 2.92 -46.51
CA VAL A 469 12.32 2.45 -47.08
C VAL A 469 12.58 1.37 -48.14
N ASP A 470 13.60 1.53 -48.99
CA ASP A 470 13.97 0.50 -49.99
C ASP A 470 14.63 -0.74 -49.38
N LYS A 471 15.61 -0.54 -48.50
CA LYS A 471 16.56 -1.59 -48.09
C LYS A 471 16.17 -2.32 -46.80
N LYS A 472 15.30 -1.73 -45.97
CA LYS A 472 15.04 -2.16 -44.58
C LYS A 472 13.55 -2.28 -44.24
N GLU A 473 12.64 -2.21 -45.21
CA GLU A 473 11.18 -2.24 -45.01
C GLU A 473 10.65 -1.15 -44.05
N GLN A 474 11.39 -0.05 -43.89
CA GLN A 474 10.97 1.05 -43.02
C GLN A 474 9.73 1.74 -43.59
N LYS A 475 8.72 2.03 -42.77
CA LYS A 475 7.57 2.83 -43.20
C LYS A 475 7.91 4.32 -43.16
N ALA A 476 7.70 5.05 -44.24
CA ALA A 476 7.69 6.52 -44.24
C ALA A 476 6.25 7.07 -44.28
N TYR A 477 6.00 8.16 -43.56
CA TYR A 477 4.71 8.85 -43.51
C TYR A 477 4.89 10.37 -43.62
N PRO A 478 4.60 10.99 -44.77
CA PRO A 478 4.75 12.43 -44.94
C PRO A 478 3.58 13.20 -44.32
N VAL A 479 3.89 14.36 -43.73
CA VAL A 479 2.95 15.34 -43.19
C VAL A 479 3.22 16.66 -43.88
N PHE A 480 2.23 17.17 -44.60
CA PHE A 480 2.29 18.41 -45.35
C PHE A 480 1.75 19.55 -44.47
N TYR A 481 2.65 20.21 -43.75
CA TYR A 481 2.34 21.30 -42.82
C TYR A 481 2.48 22.65 -43.53
N ASN A 482 1.33 23.25 -43.89
CA ASN A 482 1.24 24.52 -44.62
C ASN A 482 1.95 24.56 -46.00
N VAL A 483 2.09 23.40 -46.66
CA VAL A 483 2.69 23.25 -47.99
C VAL A 483 1.86 22.28 -48.85
N GLU A 484 1.92 22.39 -50.18
CA GLU A 484 1.33 21.40 -51.08
C GLU A 484 2.32 20.28 -51.42
N PRO A 485 1.86 19.02 -51.62
CA PRO A 485 2.64 18.00 -52.33
C PRO A 485 3.03 18.45 -53.76
N SER A 486 2.28 19.38 -54.35
CA SER A 486 2.55 20.07 -55.61
C SER A 486 3.89 20.82 -55.58
N ASP A 487 4.13 21.56 -54.49
CA ASP A 487 5.28 22.45 -54.31
C ASP A 487 6.57 21.64 -54.07
N ILE A 488 6.46 20.57 -53.29
CA ILE A 488 7.57 19.65 -52.99
C ILE A 488 8.01 18.88 -54.24
N ARG A 489 7.06 18.56 -55.14
CA ARG A 489 7.34 18.03 -56.49
C ARG A 489 7.76 19.10 -57.49
N MET A 490 7.97 20.35 -57.05
CA MET A 490 8.56 21.43 -57.84
C MET A 490 7.90 21.62 -59.23
N LYS A 491 6.58 21.44 -59.30
CA LYS A 491 5.82 21.55 -60.56
C LYS A 491 5.65 22.99 -61.05
N THR A 492 6.09 23.97 -60.27
CA THR A 492 6.10 25.40 -60.59
C THR A 492 7.44 26.01 -60.18
N GLU A 493 8.00 26.88 -61.01
CA GLU A 493 9.26 27.60 -60.74
C GLU A 493 9.15 28.55 -59.53
N SER A 494 7.92 28.85 -59.09
CA SER A 494 7.64 29.67 -57.92
C SER A 494 7.86 28.95 -56.58
N SER A 495 7.94 27.60 -56.57
CA SER A 495 8.08 26.77 -55.35
C SER A 495 9.29 27.15 -54.49
N SER A 496 9.10 27.18 -53.16
CA SER A 496 10.21 27.38 -52.20
C SER A 496 11.21 26.22 -52.24
N PHE A 497 10.75 25.00 -52.52
CA PHE A 497 11.61 23.81 -52.63
C PHE A 497 12.52 23.89 -53.86
N ALA A 498 12.00 24.35 -55.00
CA ALA A 498 12.80 24.55 -56.22
C ALA A 498 13.88 25.62 -56.00
N LYS A 499 13.50 26.77 -55.44
CA LYS A 499 14.42 27.88 -55.12
C LYS A 499 15.49 27.49 -54.10
N ALA A 500 15.14 26.65 -53.12
CA ALA A 500 16.11 26.17 -52.14
C ALA A 500 17.14 25.21 -52.76
N LEU A 501 16.73 24.29 -53.63
CA LEU A 501 17.67 23.40 -54.33
C LEU A 501 18.57 24.16 -55.32
N GLU A 502 18.04 25.13 -56.05
CA GLU A 502 18.87 25.94 -56.95
C GLU A 502 19.88 26.77 -56.16
N LYS A 503 19.46 27.36 -55.04
CA LYS A 503 20.40 28.04 -54.13
C LYS A 503 21.51 27.11 -53.62
N HIS A 504 21.22 25.87 -53.22
CA HIS A 504 22.27 24.92 -52.82
C HIS A 504 23.22 24.59 -53.98
N ARG A 505 22.71 24.47 -55.21
CA ARG A 505 23.51 24.28 -56.43
C ARG A 505 24.42 25.49 -56.70
N GLU A 506 23.91 26.70 -56.56
CA GLU A 506 24.68 27.95 -56.67
C GLU A 506 25.74 28.06 -55.57
N ASP A 507 25.38 27.81 -54.31
CA ASP A 507 26.29 27.82 -53.16
C ASP A 507 27.41 26.79 -53.34
N PHE A 508 27.12 25.56 -53.82
CA PHE A 508 28.14 24.56 -54.13
C PHE A 508 29.04 24.94 -55.31
N LYS A 509 28.51 25.66 -56.30
CA LYS A 509 29.28 26.16 -57.45
C LYS A 509 30.21 27.29 -57.01
N ALA A 510 29.71 28.28 -56.27
CA ALA A 510 30.49 29.38 -55.73
C ALA A 510 31.62 28.90 -54.80
N ASN A 511 31.34 27.91 -53.94
CA ASN A 511 32.35 27.30 -53.08
C ASN A 511 33.44 26.55 -53.88
N PHE A 512 33.09 25.88 -54.99
CA PHE A 512 34.06 25.25 -55.88
C PHE A 512 34.90 26.27 -56.66
N GLU A 513 34.28 27.32 -57.20
CA GLU A 513 34.96 28.43 -57.88
C GLU A 513 35.92 29.18 -56.93
N LEU A 514 35.53 29.37 -55.66
CA LEU A 514 36.40 29.92 -54.61
C LEU A 514 37.58 29.00 -54.28
N ALA A 515 37.33 27.70 -54.07
CA ALA A 515 38.35 26.72 -53.69
C ALA A 515 39.38 26.45 -54.80
N THR A 516 39.04 26.70 -56.07
CA THR A 516 39.93 26.44 -57.22
C THR A 516 40.66 27.68 -57.75
N LYS A 517 40.31 28.90 -57.27
CA LYS A 517 40.77 30.18 -57.85
C LYS A 517 42.28 30.42 -57.77
N HIS A 518 42.97 29.80 -56.82
CA HIS A 518 44.42 29.94 -56.60
C HIS A 518 45.14 28.61 -56.37
N GLU A 519 44.48 27.48 -56.64
CA GLU A 519 45.03 26.15 -56.35
C GLU A 519 45.91 25.64 -57.51
N ALA A 520 47.21 25.51 -57.24
CA ALA A 520 48.21 25.04 -58.21
C ALA A 520 48.49 23.53 -58.08
N ASP A 521 48.10 22.90 -56.96
CA ASP A 521 48.25 21.45 -56.78
C ASP A 521 47.20 20.69 -57.61
N LEU A 522 47.69 19.94 -58.60
CA LEU A 522 46.87 19.14 -59.52
C LEU A 522 46.06 18.03 -58.82
N ALA A 523 46.55 17.48 -57.71
CA ALA A 523 45.84 16.46 -56.92
C ALA A 523 44.72 17.09 -56.09
N LEU A 524 44.98 18.25 -55.48
CA LEU A 524 43.99 19.03 -54.73
C LEU A 524 42.89 19.56 -55.67
N LYS A 525 43.24 20.01 -56.88
CA LYS A 525 42.28 20.41 -57.91
C LYS A 525 41.38 19.24 -58.36
N LYS A 526 41.94 18.05 -58.63
CA LYS A 526 41.15 16.83 -58.91
C LYS A 526 40.22 16.45 -57.75
N LYS A 527 40.65 16.65 -56.51
CA LYS A 527 39.81 16.42 -55.33
C LYS A 527 38.65 17.42 -55.25
N TYR A 528 38.87 18.69 -55.57
CA TYR A 528 37.80 19.70 -55.66
C TYR A 528 36.83 19.43 -56.82
N GLU A 529 37.32 19.03 -57.99
CA GLU A 529 36.50 18.65 -59.15
C GLU A 529 35.60 17.44 -58.83
N THR A 530 36.17 16.43 -58.16
CA THR A 530 35.44 15.25 -57.68
C THR A 530 34.36 15.65 -56.65
N ASN A 531 34.73 16.43 -55.63
CA ASN A 531 33.80 16.93 -54.62
C ASN A 531 32.69 17.82 -55.22
N HIS A 532 32.99 18.63 -56.25
CA HIS A 532 31.97 19.42 -56.94
C HIS A 532 30.99 18.53 -57.72
N LYS A 533 31.50 17.49 -58.41
CA LYS A 533 30.65 16.48 -59.04
C LYS A 533 29.78 15.75 -58.01
N ASP A 534 30.35 15.30 -56.91
CA ASP A 534 29.63 14.64 -55.80
C ASP A 534 28.53 15.54 -55.22
N ASN A 535 28.79 16.84 -55.05
CA ASN A 535 27.80 17.81 -54.59
C ASN A 535 26.67 18.06 -55.62
N LEU A 536 26.97 18.06 -56.92
CA LEU A 536 25.94 18.15 -57.96
C LEU A 536 25.08 16.87 -58.03
N GLU A 537 25.70 15.70 -57.91
CA GLU A 537 24.98 14.41 -57.77
C GLU A 537 24.13 14.40 -56.48
N LYS A 538 24.62 14.98 -55.38
CA LYS A 538 23.91 15.10 -54.11
C LYS A 538 22.64 15.94 -54.24
N VAL A 539 22.70 17.10 -54.91
CA VAL A 539 21.51 17.92 -55.21
C VAL A 539 20.48 17.13 -56.04
N GLN A 540 20.92 16.29 -56.97
CA GLN A 540 20.02 15.42 -57.73
C GLN A 540 19.37 14.35 -56.84
N ARG A 541 20.13 13.66 -55.97
CA ARG A 541 19.60 12.68 -55.01
C ARG A 541 18.57 13.31 -54.06
N TRP A 542 18.80 14.54 -53.61
CA TRP A 542 17.83 15.30 -52.81
C TRP A 542 16.54 15.58 -53.58
N LYS A 543 16.65 16.02 -54.84
CA LYS A 543 15.50 16.24 -55.73
C LYS A 543 14.67 14.97 -55.90
N ASP A 544 15.32 13.84 -56.17
CA ASP A 544 14.65 12.54 -56.37
C ASP A 544 13.97 12.07 -55.08
N SER A 545 14.63 12.26 -53.93
CA SER A 545 14.09 11.94 -52.60
C SER A 545 12.85 12.77 -52.25
N LEU A 546 12.84 14.08 -52.56
CA LEU A 546 11.69 14.96 -52.40
C LEU A 546 10.52 14.56 -53.29
N HIS A 547 10.78 14.32 -54.59
CA HIS A 547 9.76 13.87 -55.53
C HIS A 547 9.09 12.57 -55.08
N ARG A 548 9.90 11.61 -54.61
CA ARG A 548 9.44 10.31 -54.13
C ARG A 548 8.64 10.42 -52.83
N ALA A 549 9.15 11.13 -51.83
CA ALA A 549 8.46 11.33 -50.56
C ALA A 549 7.11 12.06 -50.72
N ALA A 550 7.02 13.02 -51.64
CA ALA A 550 5.76 13.68 -52.01
C ALA A 550 4.82 12.83 -52.90
N GLY A 551 5.24 11.61 -53.27
CA GLY A 551 4.39 10.57 -53.87
C GLY A 551 3.79 9.59 -52.85
N ILE A 552 4.31 9.55 -51.61
CA ILE A 552 3.81 8.67 -50.55
C ILE A 552 2.50 9.24 -49.99
N ALA A 553 1.53 8.36 -49.73
CA ALA A 553 0.27 8.76 -49.07
C ALA A 553 0.52 9.21 -47.63
N GLY A 554 -0.01 10.39 -47.26
CA GLY A 554 0.21 10.99 -45.95
C GLY A 554 -0.78 12.13 -45.66
N LEU A 555 -0.53 12.90 -44.61
CA LEU A 555 -1.49 13.87 -44.08
C LEU A 555 -1.27 15.28 -44.64
N ASP A 556 -2.25 15.82 -45.36
CA ASP A 556 -2.36 17.27 -45.61
C ASP A 556 -3.12 17.92 -44.44
N VAL A 557 -2.40 18.63 -43.57
CA VAL A 557 -2.93 19.26 -42.35
C VAL A 557 -4.03 20.28 -42.69
N ARG A 558 -4.00 20.88 -43.88
CA ARG A 558 -4.98 21.89 -44.31
C ARG A 558 -6.35 21.28 -44.64
N LYS A 559 -6.41 19.97 -44.92
CA LYS A 559 -7.63 19.28 -45.36
C LYS A 559 -8.43 18.65 -44.22
N THR A 560 -7.94 18.64 -42.98
CA THR A 560 -8.66 18.04 -41.85
C THR A 560 -9.89 18.86 -41.43
N ALA A 561 -9.86 20.19 -41.61
CA ALA A 561 -10.90 21.11 -41.14
C ALA A 561 -12.28 21.00 -41.83
N ASN A 562 -12.39 20.32 -42.98
CA ASN A 562 -13.64 20.20 -43.75
C ASN A 562 -14.30 18.81 -43.62
N GLY A 563 -13.96 18.04 -42.58
CA GLY A 563 -14.46 16.69 -42.34
C GLY A 563 -15.88 16.59 -41.77
N GLY A 564 -16.84 17.41 -42.23
CA GLY A 564 -18.22 17.37 -41.75
C GLY A 564 -19.19 18.19 -42.60
N LEU A 565 -20.22 17.51 -43.14
CA LEU A 565 -21.26 17.98 -44.08
C LEU A 565 -20.85 18.05 -45.55
N GLY A 566 -21.46 17.15 -46.34
CA GLY A 566 -21.45 17.25 -47.80
C GLY A 566 -22.78 17.80 -48.34
N VAL A 567 -22.77 19.07 -48.75
CA VAL A 567 -23.59 19.65 -49.85
C VAL A 567 -22.77 20.81 -50.45
N GLY A 568 -22.88 21.10 -51.75
CA GLY A 568 -21.87 21.90 -52.48
C GLY A 568 -22.20 23.37 -52.83
N LEU A 569 -21.23 24.01 -53.51
CA LEU A 569 -21.26 25.32 -54.22
C LEU A 569 -21.20 26.60 -53.34
N PRO A 570 -20.87 27.80 -53.88
CA PRO A 570 -19.48 28.17 -54.17
C PRO A 570 -19.04 29.58 -53.64
N CYS A 571 -17.77 29.93 -53.86
CA CYS A 571 -17.05 31.12 -53.36
C CYS A 571 -17.70 32.50 -53.59
N TRP A 572 -17.58 33.40 -52.60
CA TRP A 572 -17.60 34.86 -52.79
C TRP A 572 -16.54 35.59 -51.93
N ARG A 573 -15.83 36.56 -52.54
CA ARG A 573 -14.97 37.59 -51.91
C ARG A 573 -15.81 38.87 -51.71
N PHE A 574 -15.49 39.73 -50.74
CA PHE A 574 -15.53 41.21 -50.94
C PHE A 574 -14.71 42.02 -49.90
N GLN A 575 -14.53 43.32 -50.18
CA GLN A 575 -13.53 44.24 -49.60
C GLN A 575 -14.10 45.21 -48.53
N VAL A 576 -13.19 45.88 -47.81
CA VAL A 576 -13.47 46.86 -46.75
C VAL A 576 -13.56 48.31 -47.29
N ARG A 577 -14.47 49.13 -46.75
CA ARG A 577 -14.40 50.61 -46.76
C ARG A 577 -14.91 51.21 -45.43
N ASN A 578 -14.37 52.37 -45.05
CA ASN A 578 -14.56 53.05 -43.76
C ASN A 578 -15.79 54.01 -43.71
N PRO A 579 -16.24 54.45 -42.50
CA PRO A 579 -17.50 55.17 -42.30
C PRO A 579 -17.39 56.71 -42.09
N LEU A 580 -18.54 57.39 -42.05
CA LEU A 580 -18.74 58.77 -41.56
C LEU A 580 -19.97 58.87 -40.61
N PRO A 581 -20.09 59.91 -39.74
CA PRO A 581 -20.88 59.84 -38.51
C PRO A 581 -22.12 60.79 -38.42
N VAL A 582 -23.00 60.57 -37.42
CA VAL A 582 -24.12 61.48 -37.06
C VAL A 582 -24.21 61.66 -35.52
N LYS A 583 -24.71 62.83 -35.05
CA LYS A 583 -24.67 63.34 -33.66
C LYS A 583 -26.06 63.39 -32.96
N ALA A 584 -26.09 63.22 -31.63
CA ALA A 584 -26.92 63.97 -30.64
C ALA A 584 -26.40 63.63 -29.21
N ARG A 585 -25.93 64.57 -28.36
CA ARG A 585 -26.65 65.52 -27.47
C ARG A 585 -27.60 64.81 -26.47
N GLY A 586 -27.45 64.92 -25.13
CA GLY A 586 -26.52 65.70 -24.31
C GLY A 586 -26.36 65.21 -22.83
N LEU A 587 -25.51 65.90 -22.07
CA LEU A 587 -24.99 65.59 -20.71
C LEU A 587 -25.74 66.36 -19.59
N PRO A 588 -25.64 66.00 -18.27
CA PRO A 588 -24.49 66.34 -17.41
C PRO A 588 -23.97 65.18 -16.51
N TYR A 589 -22.67 64.85 -16.57
CA TYR A 589 -21.60 65.14 -15.57
C TYR A 589 -21.65 64.31 -14.25
N GLY A 590 -20.58 63.60 -13.85
CA GLY A 590 -19.31 63.37 -14.57
C GLY A 590 -18.28 62.44 -13.91
N SER A 591 -17.33 61.97 -14.74
CA SER A 591 -15.95 61.49 -14.43
C SER A 591 -15.71 60.33 -13.44
N SER A 592 -14.80 59.37 -13.67
CA SER A 592 -13.91 59.04 -14.81
C SER A 592 -13.06 57.78 -14.50
N SER A 593 -12.53 56.95 -15.42
CA SER A 593 -12.92 56.53 -16.79
C SER A 593 -11.88 55.55 -17.36
N SER A 594 -12.24 54.36 -17.86
CA SER A 594 -11.36 53.61 -18.80
C SER A 594 -12.09 52.62 -19.73
N HIS A 595 -12.02 52.95 -21.02
CA HIS A 595 -12.02 52.09 -22.22
C HIS A 595 -12.66 50.69 -22.20
N ARG A 596 -13.86 50.59 -22.80
CA ARG A 596 -14.36 49.35 -23.43
C ARG A 596 -13.67 49.13 -24.78
N ALA A 597 -13.03 47.99 -24.98
CA ALA A 597 -12.52 47.57 -26.29
C ALA A 597 -13.60 46.87 -27.11
N TYR A 598 -13.75 47.24 -28.38
CA TYR A 598 -14.62 46.56 -29.34
C TYR A 598 -13.84 45.42 -30.02
N LEU A 599 -14.21 44.17 -29.74
CA LEU A 599 -13.61 42.98 -30.36
C LEU A 599 -14.26 42.70 -31.72
N VAL A 600 -13.63 43.16 -32.80
CA VAL A 600 -13.88 42.63 -34.14
C VAL A 600 -13.31 41.22 -34.21
N ARG A 601 -14.17 40.20 -34.23
CA ARG A 601 -13.77 38.81 -34.42
C ARG A 601 -13.34 38.57 -35.87
N VAL A 602 -12.06 38.81 -36.16
CA VAL A 602 -11.42 38.25 -37.36
C VAL A 602 -11.15 36.76 -37.09
N THR A 603 -12.14 35.91 -37.36
CA THR A 603 -11.89 34.46 -37.41
C THR A 603 -11.19 34.12 -38.72
N SER A 604 -9.86 34.27 -38.72
CA SER A 604 -9.03 33.37 -39.52
C SER A 604 -9.39 31.93 -39.14
N PRO A 605 -9.51 30.97 -40.08
CA PRO A 605 -9.76 29.58 -39.73
C PRO A 605 -8.65 29.09 -38.79
N MET A 606 -9.00 28.84 -37.52
CA MET A 606 -8.08 28.23 -36.57
C MET A 606 -7.98 26.74 -36.89
N TRP A 607 -6.87 26.36 -37.53
CA TRP A 607 -6.52 24.99 -37.87
C TRP A 607 -6.46 24.13 -36.62
N ASN A 608 -7.18 23.00 -36.59
CA ASN A 608 -7.19 22.13 -35.41
C ASN A 608 -6.00 21.14 -35.46
N GLU A 609 -4.82 21.63 -35.06
CA GLU A 609 -3.58 20.82 -35.04
C GLU A 609 -3.73 19.53 -34.22
N ALA A 610 -4.58 19.54 -33.18
CA ALA A 610 -4.87 18.38 -32.36
C ALA A 610 -5.47 17.21 -33.15
N GLU A 611 -6.47 17.46 -34.01
CA GLU A 611 -7.07 16.43 -34.87
C GLU A 611 -6.05 15.86 -35.87
N SER A 612 -5.17 16.71 -36.40
CA SER A 612 -4.09 16.27 -37.28
C SER A 612 -3.10 15.36 -36.56
N ILE A 613 -2.75 15.68 -35.31
CA ILE A 613 -1.87 14.85 -34.47
C ILE A 613 -2.53 13.50 -34.16
N ASP A 614 -3.80 13.49 -33.73
CA ASP A 614 -4.51 12.23 -33.47
C ASP A 614 -4.70 11.40 -34.74
N LYS A 615 -4.83 12.02 -35.92
CA LYS A 615 -4.84 11.31 -37.21
C LYS A 615 -3.48 10.69 -37.56
N ILE A 616 -2.36 11.41 -37.36
CA ILE A 616 -1.00 10.86 -37.53
C ILE A 616 -0.81 9.62 -36.65
N ILE A 617 -1.30 9.68 -35.41
CA ILE A 617 -1.22 8.57 -34.45
C ILE A 617 -2.02 7.38 -34.95
N ASN A 618 -3.26 7.62 -35.35
CA ASN A 618 -4.14 6.59 -35.89
C ASN A 618 -3.54 5.90 -37.12
N ASP A 619 -3.08 6.66 -38.11
CA ASP A 619 -2.61 6.12 -39.40
C ASP A 619 -1.26 5.37 -39.30
N ASN A 620 -0.51 5.55 -38.21
CA ASN A 620 0.80 4.93 -38.00
C ASN A 620 0.85 3.88 -36.89
N PHE A 621 0.04 4.04 -35.83
CA PHE A 621 0.17 3.26 -34.61
C PHE A 621 -1.13 2.59 -34.14
N ARG A 622 -2.23 2.62 -34.92
CA ARG A 622 -3.44 1.80 -34.65
C ARG A 622 -3.13 0.33 -34.32
N ASN A 623 -2.18 -0.27 -35.03
CA ASN A 623 -1.79 -1.66 -34.80
C ASN A 623 -0.82 -1.84 -33.61
N MET A 624 -0.25 -0.76 -33.04
CA MET A 624 0.48 -0.78 -31.76
C MET A 624 -0.43 -0.58 -30.55
N HIS A 625 -1.60 0.07 -30.72
CA HIS A 625 -2.69 -0.01 -29.74
C HIS A 625 -3.28 -1.43 -29.61
N HIS A 626 -2.88 -2.35 -30.50
CA HIS A 626 -2.98 -3.80 -30.32
C HIS A 626 -1.70 -4.46 -29.79
N THR A 627 -0.93 -3.76 -28.95
CA THR A 627 -0.31 -4.40 -27.78
C THR A 627 -1.32 -4.50 -26.63
N VAL A 628 -2.50 -5.02 -26.97
CA VAL A 628 -3.21 -5.92 -26.07
C VAL A 628 -2.17 -6.97 -25.68
N SER A 629 -1.78 -6.98 -24.39
CA SER A 629 -1.00 -8.07 -23.80
C SER A 629 -1.49 -9.39 -24.37
N ASP A 630 -0.57 -10.25 -24.82
CA ASP A 630 -0.71 -11.46 -25.67
C ASP A 630 -1.67 -12.53 -25.09
N THR A 631 -2.92 -12.12 -24.91
CA THR A 631 -3.89 -12.71 -23.97
C THR A 631 -5.34 -12.43 -24.37
N GLY A 632 -5.60 -11.59 -25.37
CA GLY A 632 -6.96 -11.22 -25.79
C GLY A 632 -7.82 -12.43 -26.17
N GLU A 633 -7.22 -13.47 -26.74
CA GLU A 633 -7.87 -14.72 -27.14
C GLU A 633 -8.30 -15.61 -25.96
N TYR A 634 -7.79 -15.35 -24.75
CA TYR A 634 -8.01 -16.19 -23.56
C TYR A 634 -9.03 -15.62 -22.56
N LEU A 635 -9.62 -14.45 -22.84
CA LEU A 635 -10.49 -13.70 -21.93
C LEU A 635 -11.97 -14.05 -22.10
N VAL A 636 -12.33 -15.27 -21.75
CA VAL A 636 -13.70 -15.78 -21.82
C VAL A 636 -14.57 -15.18 -20.70
N GLY A 637 -15.84 -14.87 -21.00
CA GLY A 637 -16.85 -14.43 -20.04
C GLY A 637 -16.70 -12.99 -19.51
N ILE A 638 -15.62 -12.28 -19.88
CA ILE A 638 -15.34 -10.93 -19.36
C ILE A 638 -16.33 -9.89 -19.90
N GLU A 639 -16.77 -9.98 -21.16
CA GLU A 639 -17.74 -9.02 -21.75
C GLU A 639 -19.08 -9.00 -20.99
N SER A 640 -19.60 -10.16 -20.54
CA SER A 640 -20.82 -10.23 -19.72
C SER A 640 -20.64 -9.46 -18.39
N ARG A 641 -19.53 -9.73 -17.70
CA ARG A 641 -19.18 -9.09 -16.42
C ARG A 641 -18.91 -7.60 -16.57
N MET A 642 -18.32 -7.17 -17.70
CA MET A 642 -18.20 -5.75 -18.01
C MET A 642 -19.56 -5.10 -18.25
N GLY A 643 -20.51 -5.78 -18.89
CA GLY A 643 -21.89 -5.32 -19.02
C GLY A 643 -22.58 -5.10 -17.66
N GLU A 644 -22.35 -5.99 -16.70
CA GLU A 644 -22.81 -5.85 -15.31
C GLU A 644 -22.18 -4.62 -14.62
N VAL A 645 -20.85 -4.46 -14.68
CA VAL A 645 -20.15 -3.29 -14.12
C VAL A 645 -20.58 -1.98 -14.81
N GLU A 646 -20.77 -1.99 -16.12
CA GLU A 646 -21.32 -0.87 -16.90
C GLU A 646 -22.77 -0.54 -16.54
N SER A 647 -23.56 -1.52 -16.08
CA SER A 647 -24.91 -1.28 -15.57
C SER A 647 -24.88 -0.53 -14.22
N LEU A 648 -23.97 -0.90 -13.32
CA LEU A 648 -23.76 -0.22 -12.02
C LEU A 648 -23.31 1.23 -12.20
N LEU A 649 -22.62 1.53 -13.31
CA LEU A 649 -22.11 2.85 -13.66
C LEU A 649 -23.14 3.81 -14.25
N LYS A 650 -24.29 3.34 -14.73
CA LYS A 650 -25.30 4.18 -15.43
C LYS A 650 -26.15 5.07 -14.51
N PHE A 651 -25.82 5.15 -13.22
CA PHE A 651 -26.53 5.99 -12.25
C PHE A 651 -25.92 7.41 -12.20
N ARG A 652 -26.75 8.43 -12.50
CA ARG A 652 -26.45 9.88 -12.53
C ARG A 652 -25.23 10.28 -13.38
N SER A 653 -25.48 11.00 -14.48
CA SER A 653 -24.48 11.29 -15.52
C SER A 653 -23.18 11.91 -15.00
N ASP A 654 -23.30 12.85 -14.07
CA ASP A 654 -22.26 13.86 -13.80
C ASP A 654 -21.68 13.80 -12.38
N ASP A 655 -22.10 12.85 -11.54
CA ASP A 655 -21.57 12.69 -10.17
C ASP A 655 -20.24 11.89 -10.16
N VAL A 656 -19.40 12.12 -9.14
CA VAL A 656 -18.24 11.26 -8.81
C VAL A 656 -18.73 9.91 -8.30
N ARG A 657 -18.18 8.79 -8.82
CA ARG A 657 -18.60 7.43 -8.49
C ARG A 657 -17.46 6.55 -7.98
N PHE A 658 -17.67 5.88 -6.86
CA PHE A 658 -16.78 4.90 -6.24
C PHE A 658 -17.36 3.50 -6.38
N ILE A 659 -16.63 2.61 -7.07
CA ILE A 659 -17.01 1.19 -7.25
C ILE A 659 -15.99 0.26 -6.59
N GLY A 660 -16.48 -0.55 -5.67
CA GLY A 660 -15.70 -1.59 -5.01
C GLY A 660 -15.87 -2.96 -5.70
N ILE A 661 -14.81 -3.49 -6.30
CA ILE A 661 -14.78 -4.83 -6.92
C ILE A 661 -14.11 -5.82 -5.96
N TRP A 662 -14.84 -6.84 -5.51
CA TRP A 662 -14.33 -7.80 -4.51
C TRP A 662 -14.59 -9.27 -4.87
N GLY A 663 -14.09 -10.18 -4.03
CA GLY A 663 -14.17 -11.64 -4.20
C GLY A 663 -12.83 -12.34 -3.99
N ILE A 664 -12.79 -13.65 -4.21
CA ILE A 664 -11.66 -14.53 -3.87
C ILE A 664 -10.36 -14.23 -4.65
N GLY A 665 -9.22 -14.71 -4.13
CA GLY A 665 -7.93 -14.65 -4.82
C GLY A 665 -7.97 -15.39 -6.16
N GLY A 666 -7.49 -14.77 -7.25
CA GLY A 666 -7.46 -15.42 -8.57
C GLY A 666 -8.76 -15.40 -9.39
N VAL A 667 -9.86 -14.85 -8.87
CA VAL A 667 -11.18 -14.79 -9.56
C VAL A 667 -11.24 -13.84 -10.77
N GLY A 668 -10.20 -13.01 -10.97
CA GLY A 668 -10.09 -12.12 -12.13
C GLY A 668 -10.47 -10.65 -11.90
N LYS A 669 -10.60 -10.18 -10.64
CA LYS A 669 -10.88 -8.76 -10.30
C LYS A 669 -9.99 -7.77 -11.04
N THR A 670 -8.67 -7.93 -10.92
CA THR A 670 -7.65 -7.13 -11.60
C THR A 670 -7.80 -7.15 -13.12
N THR A 671 -8.13 -8.31 -13.69
CA THR A 671 -8.35 -8.48 -15.14
C THR A 671 -9.59 -7.72 -15.60
N LEU A 672 -10.69 -7.80 -14.84
CA LEU A 672 -11.94 -7.09 -15.12
C LEU A 672 -11.75 -5.58 -15.02
N ALA A 673 -11.16 -5.10 -13.92
CA ALA A 673 -10.88 -3.67 -13.71
C ALA A 673 -9.93 -3.11 -14.78
N ARG A 674 -8.92 -3.88 -15.20
CA ARG A 674 -8.00 -3.48 -16.27
C ARG A 674 -8.68 -3.45 -17.63
N LYS A 675 -9.48 -4.46 -17.97
CA LYS A 675 -10.24 -4.48 -19.23
C LYS A 675 -11.22 -3.30 -19.33
N TYR A 676 -11.90 -2.96 -18.24
CA TYR A 676 -12.72 -1.77 -18.18
C TYR A 676 -11.88 -0.48 -18.34
N PHE A 677 -10.76 -0.36 -17.62
CA PHE A 677 -9.84 0.78 -17.73
C PHE A 677 -9.33 0.99 -19.16
N ASP A 678 -8.85 -0.07 -19.81
CA ASP A 678 -8.37 -0.04 -21.20
C ASP A 678 -9.49 0.38 -22.17
N LYS A 679 -10.75 -0.01 -21.89
CA LYS A 679 -11.94 0.29 -22.71
C LYS A 679 -12.41 1.74 -22.64
N VAL A 680 -12.28 2.42 -21.49
CA VAL A 680 -12.87 3.77 -21.29
C VAL A 680 -11.90 4.88 -20.88
N SER A 681 -10.64 4.58 -20.56
CA SER A 681 -9.64 5.56 -20.06
C SER A 681 -9.48 6.81 -20.93
N TYR A 682 -9.63 6.69 -22.26
CA TYR A 682 -9.55 7.82 -23.19
C TYR A 682 -10.70 8.85 -23.05
N GLN A 683 -11.77 8.54 -22.31
CA GLN A 683 -12.93 9.41 -22.10
C GLN A 683 -12.75 10.37 -20.90
N PHE A 684 -11.60 10.31 -20.20
CA PHE A 684 -11.30 11.05 -18.99
C PHE A 684 -10.13 12.02 -19.21
N GLN A 685 -10.10 13.12 -18.46
CA GLN A 685 -9.04 14.13 -18.56
C GLN A 685 -7.70 13.61 -18.01
N GLY A 686 -7.76 12.72 -17.03
CA GLY A 686 -6.63 11.94 -16.54
C GLY A 686 -7.09 10.51 -16.19
N SER A 687 -6.23 9.53 -16.42
CA SER A 687 -6.51 8.15 -16.06
C SER A 687 -5.27 7.44 -15.51
N CYS A 688 -5.41 6.69 -14.42
CA CYS A 688 -4.31 5.94 -13.81
C CYS A 688 -4.76 4.55 -13.33
N PHE A 689 -3.98 3.52 -13.67
CA PHE A 689 -4.11 2.18 -13.09
C PHE A 689 -2.96 1.96 -12.11
N LEU A 690 -3.26 1.98 -10.82
CA LEU A 690 -2.30 1.77 -9.75
C LEU A 690 -2.33 0.29 -9.32
N ALA A 691 -1.40 -0.49 -9.87
CA ALA A 691 -1.34 -1.94 -9.69
C ALA A 691 -0.74 -2.35 -8.32
N ASN A 692 -1.21 -3.48 -7.77
CA ASN A 692 -0.62 -4.15 -6.59
C ASN A 692 -0.44 -3.23 -5.36
N VAL A 693 -1.44 -2.44 -5.00
CA VAL A 693 -1.40 -1.44 -3.92
C VAL A 693 -0.91 -2.05 -2.59
N ARG A 694 -1.38 -3.24 -2.19
CA ARG A 694 -0.86 -3.98 -1.02
C ARG A 694 0.66 -4.19 -1.05
N GLU A 695 1.19 -4.61 -2.18
CA GLU A 695 2.58 -5.07 -2.29
C GLU A 695 3.54 -3.87 -2.36
N GLU A 696 3.16 -2.87 -3.15
CA GLU A 696 3.97 -1.67 -3.36
C GLU A 696 3.92 -0.72 -2.16
N SER A 697 2.80 -0.67 -1.41
CA SER A 697 2.72 0.05 -0.14
C SER A 697 3.65 -0.53 0.91
N LYS A 698 3.75 -1.87 1.00
CA LYS A 698 4.64 -2.58 1.93
C LYS A 698 6.13 -2.45 1.55
N LYS A 699 6.46 -2.38 0.26
CA LYS A 699 7.85 -2.18 -0.21
C LYS A 699 8.34 -0.74 -0.12
N HIS A 700 7.47 0.23 -0.43
CA HIS A 700 7.88 1.61 -0.77
C HIS A 700 7.07 2.70 -0.03
N GLY A 701 6.05 2.32 0.73
CA GLY A 701 5.19 3.23 1.50
C GLY A 701 4.13 3.96 0.66
N LEU A 702 3.11 4.49 1.33
CA LEU A 702 2.02 5.24 0.68
C LEU A 702 2.52 6.45 -0.12
N MET A 703 3.59 7.12 0.34
CA MET A 703 4.20 8.25 -0.38
C MET A 703 4.66 7.90 -1.80
N TYR A 704 5.15 6.67 -2.02
CA TYR A 704 5.55 6.21 -3.36
C TYR A 704 4.34 6.03 -4.28
N LEU A 705 3.25 5.47 -3.75
CA LEU A 705 2.00 5.27 -4.47
C LEU A 705 1.33 6.60 -4.83
N GLN A 706 1.29 7.57 -3.91
CA GLN A 706 0.77 8.91 -4.16
C GLN A 706 1.60 9.65 -5.24
N LYS A 707 2.93 9.54 -5.22
CA LYS A 707 3.79 10.07 -6.29
C LYS A 707 3.52 9.39 -7.63
N THR A 708 3.34 8.08 -7.65
CA THR A 708 3.01 7.30 -8.85
C THR A 708 1.66 7.72 -9.43
N LEU A 709 0.64 7.90 -8.58
CA LEU A 709 -0.69 8.40 -8.97
C LEU A 709 -0.62 9.82 -9.56
N LEU A 710 0.01 10.76 -8.84
CA LEU A 710 0.13 12.16 -9.27
C LEU A 710 0.96 12.31 -10.54
N SER A 711 2.08 11.58 -10.69
CA SER A 711 2.89 11.61 -11.92
C SER A 711 2.17 10.98 -13.11
N GLY A 712 1.43 9.89 -12.91
CA GLY A 712 0.60 9.27 -13.93
C GLY A 712 -0.53 10.17 -14.45
N LEU A 713 -1.21 10.89 -13.55
CA LEU A 713 -2.33 11.78 -13.90
C LEU A 713 -1.86 13.14 -14.44
N LEU A 714 -0.90 13.79 -13.79
CA LEU A 714 -0.51 15.18 -14.10
C LEU A 714 0.64 15.29 -15.13
N LYS A 715 1.40 14.21 -15.35
CA LYS A 715 2.57 14.16 -16.28
C LYS A 715 3.64 15.23 -16.01
N GLU A 716 3.78 15.65 -14.75
CA GLU A 716 4.80 16.60 -14.27
C GLU A 716 6.02 15.86 -13.68
N LYS A 717 7.19 16.53 -13.66
CA LYS A 717 8.39 16.00 -12.97
C LYS A 717 8.17 15.91 -11.46
N GLU A 718 8.88 14.97 -10.82
CA GLU A 718 8.72 14.62 -9.39
C GLU A 718 8.58 15.83 -8.48
N LYS A 719 7.43 15.94 -7.81
CA LYS A 719 7.23 16.90 -6.73
C LYS A 719 7.79 16.35 -5.42
N LYS A 720 8.40 17.23 -4.63
CA LYS A 720 8.85 16.94 -3.27
C LYS A 720 7.63 16.83 -2.34
N ILE A 721 7.04 15.64 -2.29
CA ILE A 721 6.11 15.26 -1.21
C ILE A 721 6.96 14.86 0.00
N SER A 722 6.75 15.52 1.14
CA SER A 722 7.52 15.35 2.39
C SER A 722 6.90 14.36 3.39
N SER A 723 5.58 14.13 3.27
CA SER A 723 4.78 13.17 4.06
C SER A 723 3.58 12.65 3.25
N PHE A 724 2.98 11.51 3.64
CA PHE A 724 1.78 11.01 2.95
C PHE A 724 0.54 11.86 3.22
N TYR A 725 0.45 12.56 4.36
CA TYR A 725 -0.60 13.56 4.61
C TYR A 725 -0.56 14.71 3.60
N GLU A 726 0.64 15.22 3.29
CA GLU A 726 0.82 16.23 2.24
C GLU A 726 0.45 15.65 0.86
N GLY A 727 0.84 14.41 0.56
CA GLY A 727 0.48 13.72 -0.67
C GLY A 727 -1.04 13.60 -0.86
N ALA A 728 -1.78 13.21 0.19
CA ALA A 728 -3.23 13.17 0.20
C ALA A 728 -3.86 14.54 -0.09
N GLY A 729 -3.42 15.59 0.61
CA GLY A 729 -3.88 16.96 0.37
C GLY A 729 -3.54 17.47 -1.04
N MET A 730 -2.41 17.06 -1.60
CA MET A 730 -2.02 17.37 -2.98
C MET A 730 -2.87 16.64 -4.03
N ILE A 731 -3.29 15.39 -3.77
CA ILE A 731 -4.22 14.66 -4.64
C ILE A 731 -5.56 15.39 -4.65
N LYS A 732 -6.15 15.63 -3.47
CA LYS A 732 -7.42 16.37 -3.31
C LYS A 732 -7.41 17.71 -4.05
N THR A 733 -6.44 18.58 -3.73
CA THR A 733 -6.36 19.94 -4.30
C THR A 733 -6.03 20.00 -5.80
N LYS A 734 -5.55 18.90 -6.40
CA LYS A 734 -5.25 18.84 -7.84
C LYS A 734 -6.31 18.14 -8.67
N LEU A 735 -7.07 17.22 -8.08
CA LEU A 735 -8.04 16.41 -8.82
C LEU A 735 -9.50 16.82 -8.58
N CYS A 736 -9.81 17.66 -7.57
CA CYS A 736 -11.16 18.10 -7.23
C CYS A 736 -11.92 18.84 -8.37
N CYS A 737 -11.25 19.22 -9.45
CA CYS A 737 -11.86 19.82 -10.63
C CYS A 737 -11.52 19.07 -11.94
N TRP A 738 -11.01 17.84 -11.82
CA TRP A 738 -10.65 16.98 -12.96
C TRP A 738 -11.55 15.75 -13.02
N LYS A 739 -12.11 15.49 -14.19
CA LYS A 739 -12.82 14.25 -14.51
C LYS A 739 -11.79 13.14 -14.74
N VAL A 740 -11.59 12.28 -13.75
CA VAL A 740 -10.56 11.22 -13.77
C VAL A 740 -11.13 9.81 -13.71
N LEU A 741 -10.37 8.85 -14.25
CA LEU A 741 -10.58 7.41 -14.06
C LEU A 741 -9.39 6.82 -13.30
N ILE A 742 -9.61 6.35 -12.07
CA ILE A 742 -8.54 5.76 -11.26
C ILE A 742 -8.91 4.35 -10.85
N VAL A 743 -7.98 3.40 -11.04
CA VAL A 743 -8.10 2.03 -10.52
C VAL A 743 -7.04 1.82 -9.45
N PHE A 744 -7.47 1.49 -8.23
CA PHE A 744 -6.64 1.06 -7.12
C PHE A 744 -6.76 -0.46 -6.96
N ASP A 745 -5.73 -1.20 -7.37
CA ASP A 745 -5.80 -2.65 -7.49
C ASP A 745 -5.12 -3.39 -6.32
N ASP A 746 -5.81 -4.37 -5.74
CA ASP A 746 -5.38 -5.21 -4.62
C ASP A 746 -5.07 -4.40 -3.33
N VAL A 747 -6.02 -3.54 -2.93
CA VAL A 747 -6.03 -2.79 -1.65
C VAL A 747 -6.34 -3.73 -0.47
N ASP A 748 -5.59 -3.63 0.63
CA ASP A 748 -5.72 -4.53 1.79
C ASP A 748 -5.79 -3.86 3.18
N ASP A 749 -5.78 -2.54 3.25
CA ASP A 749 -5.60 -1.76 4.50
C ASP A 749 -6.40 -0.45 4.51
N GLU A 750 -6.71 0.09 5.70
CA GLU A 750 -7.49 1.33 5.86
C GLU A 750 -6.69 2.61 5.55
N ASP A 751 -5.39 2.68 5.85
CA ASP A 751 -4.56 3.86 5.52
C ASP A 751 -4.42 4.01 4.00
N GLN A 752 -4.45 2.89 3.26
CA GLN A 752 -4.51 2.89 1.79
C GLN A 752 -5.80 3.52 1.26
N LEU A 753 -6.93 3.38 1.97
CA LEU A 753 -8.17 4.06 1.59
C LEU A 753 -8.10 5.54 1.96
N GLU A 754 -7.80 5.86 3.21
CA GLU A 754 -7.85 7.22 3.75
C GLU A 754 -6.87 8.17 3.02
N TYR A 755 -5.62 7.76 2.83
CA TYR A 755 -4.58 8.66 2.33
C TYR A 755 -4.30 8.55 0.82
N LEU A 756 -4.84 7.54 0.12
CA LEU A 756 -4.56 7.31 -1.31
C LEU A 756 -5.82 7.21 -2.17
N VAL A 757 -6.91 6.60 -1.69
CA VAL A 757 -8.19 6.54 -2.42
C VAL A 757 -9.05 7.79 -2.17
N GLY A 758 -9.14 8.24 -0.93
CA GLY A 758 -9.86 9.46 -0.54
C GLY A 758 -11.39 9.34 -0.62
N ASN A 759 -12.05 10.51 -0.61
CA ASN A 759 -13.51 10.65 -0.66
C ASN A 759 -13.97 11.37 -1.94
N HIS A 760 -15.28 11.47 -2.18
CA HIS A 760 -15.87 12.12 -3.35
C HIS A 760 -15.37 13.56 -3.60
N ASP A 761 -15.10 14.31 -2.54
CA ASP A 761 -14.61 15.70 -2.60
C ASP A 761 -13.14 15.85 -3.04
N TRP A 762 -12.46 14.75 -3.38
CA TRP A 762 -11.11 14.75 -3.97
C TRP A 762 -11.12 14.81 -5.50
N PHE A 763 -12.27 14.58 -6.14
CA PHE A 763 -12.37 14.38 -7.59
C PHE A 763 -13.42 15.30 -8.22
N GLY A 764 -13.24 15.65 -9.49
CA GLY A 764 -14.21 16.47 -10.22
C GLY A 764 -15.36 15.66 -10.80
N ASP A 765 -16.46 16.34 -11.08
CA ASP A 765 -17.69 15.79 -11.65
C ASP A 765 -17.46 14.80 -12.82
N GLY A 766 -18.24 13.72 -12.80
CA GLY A 766 -18.18 12.61 -13.75
C GLY A 766 -16.98 11.67 -13.58
N SER A 767 -16.15 11.82 -12.55
CA SER A 767 -15.04 10.90 -12.24
C SER A 767 -15.52 9.49 -11.86
N ILE A 768 -14.68 8.49 -12.12
CA ILE A 768 -14.90 7.10 -11.73
C ILE A 768 -13.67 6.57 -10.99
N ILE A 769 -13.88 6.13 -9.75
CA ILE A 769 -12.85 5.54 -8.89
C ILE A 769 -13.22 4.07 -8.68
N ILE A 770 -12.32 3.16 -9.02
CA ILE A 770 -12.51 1.71 -8.88
C ILE A 770 -11.48 1.18 -7.90
N THR A 771 -11.92 0.44 -6.88
CA THR A 771 -11.03 -0.23 -5.93
C THR A 771 -11.22 -1.73 -6.04
N THR A 772 -10.14 -2.49 -6.25
CA THR A 772 -10.18 -3.97 -6.19
C THR A 772 -9.61 -4.45 -4.85
N THR A 773 -10.28 -5.40 -4.20
CA THR A 773 -9.81 -5.99 -2.94
C THR A 773 -10.30 -7.42 -2.74
N ARG A 774 -9.74 -8.13 -1.75
CA ARG A 774 -10.25 -9.42 -1.25
C ARG A 774 -11.13 -9.24 0.00
N ASN A 775 -11.06 -8.07 0.64
CA ASN A 775 -11.77 -7.77 1.89
C ASN A 775 -12.96 -6.84 1.63
N GLN A 776 -14.18 -7.36 1.70
CA GLN A 776 -15.39 -6.56 1.47
C GLN A 776 -15.53 -5.41 2.48
N ALA A 777 -15.03 -5.56 3.72
CA ALA A 777 -15.19 -4.57 4.77
C ALA A 777 -14.46 -3.24 4.49
N LEU A 778 -13.43 -3.26 3.63
CA LEU A 778 -12.71 -2.07 3.17
C LEU A 778 -13.56 -1.19 2.23
N LEU A 779 -14.64 -1.72 1.64
CA LEU A 779 -15.41 -1.03 0.62
C LEU A 779 -16.67 -0.32 1.17
N ARG A 780 -16.75 -0.11 2.49
CA ARG A 780 -17.94 0.48 3.15
C ARG A 780 -18.28 1.90 2.69
N SER A 781 -17.31 2.65 2.18
CA SER A 781 -17.47 4.01 1.66
C SER A 781 -17.75 4.08 0.15
N HIS A 782 -17.77 2.94 -0.57
CA HIS A 782 -18.03 2.91 -2.01
C HIS A 782 -19.53 2.89 -2.33
N ASP A 783 -19.95 3.65 -3.34
CA ASP A 783 -21.36 3.82 -3.74
C ASP A 783 -22.01 2.51 -4.23
N LYS A 784 -21.22 1.65 -4.88
CA LYS A 784 -21.63 0.34 -5.41
C LYS A 784 -20.55 -0.71 -5.21
N LEU A 785 -20.99 -1.91 -4.85
CA LEU A 785 -20.15 -3.10 -4.69
C LEU A 785 -20.48 -4.13 -5.76
N TYR A 786 -19.44 -4.70 -6.39
CA TYR A 786 -19.55 -5.81 -7.32
C TYR A 786 -18.72 -6.98 -6.80
N SER A 787 -19.39 -8.07 -6.43
CA SER A 787 -18.71 -9.35 -6.14
C SER A 787 -18.47 -10.07 -7.46
N VAL A 788 -17.22 -10.42 -7.76
CA VAL A 788 -16.86 -11.10 -9.01
C VAL A 788 -17.15 -12.61 -8.87
N PRO A 789 -18.11 -13.17 -9.63
CA PRO A 789 -18.42 -14.60 -9.55
C PRO A 789 -17.32 -15.48 -10.18
N GLU A 790 -17.35 -16.77 -9.85
CA GLU A 790 -16.62 -17.82 -10.58
C GLU A 790 -17.11 -17.94 -12.03
N LEU A 791 -16.31 -18.55 -12.92
CA LEU A 791 -16.75 -18.79 -14.30
C LEU A 791 -17.80 -19.91 -14.34
N ALA A 792 -18.90 -19.67 -15.06
CA ALA A 792 -19.84 -20.73 -15.42
C ALA A 792 -19.10 -21.89 -16.13
N LYS A 793 -19.57 -23.14 -15.96
CA LYS A 793 -18.83 -24.34 -16.44
C LYS A 793 -18.45 -24.27 -17.91
N ASP A 794 -19.31 -23.71 -18.75
CA ASP A 794 -19.09 -23.56 -20.20
C ASP A 794 -18.04 -22.49 -20.56
N ASP A 795 -17.80 -21.50 -19.70
CA ASP A 795 -16.72 -20.53 -19.88
C ASP A 795 -15.42 -21.01 -19.21
N ALA A 796 -15.53 -21.66 -18.06
CA ALA A 796 -14.44 -22.32 -17.37
C ALA A 796 -13.74 -23.36 -18.27
N ILE A 797 -14.51 -24.19 -18.98
CA ILE A 797 -13.96 -25.19 -19.89
C ILE A 797 -13.29 -24.55 -21.11
N LYS A 798 -13.75 -23.38 -21.59
CA LYS A 798 -13.08 -22.64 -22.68
C LYS A 798 -11.75 -22.05 -22.21
N VAL A 799 -11.70 -21.40 -21.03
CA VAL A 799 -10.44 -20.87 -20.44
C VAL A 799 -9.43 -22.00 -20.25
N PHE A 800 -9.86 -23.12 -19.67
CA PHE A 800 -9.01 -24.29 -19.52
C PHE A 800 -8.53 -24.83 -20.87
N SER A 801 -9.43 -24.96 -21.85
CA SER A 801 -9.09 -25.53 -23.17
C SER A 801 -8.12 -24.67 -23.94
N TRP A 802 -8.22 -23.34 -23.84
CA TRP A 802 -7.25 -22.42 -24.42
C TRP A 802 -5.84 -22.66 -23.85
N HIS A 803 -5.71 -22.84 -22.53
CA HIS A 803 -4.41 -23.08 -21.90
C HIS A 803 -3.88 -24.52 -22.06
N ALA A 804 -4.77 -25.52 -22.20
CA ALA A 804 -4.39 -26.93 -22.35
C ALA A 804 -4.17 -27.36 -23.82
N PHE A 805 -5.00 -26.87 -24.74
CA PHE A 805 -5.07 -27.33 -26.14
C PHE A 805 -4.85 -26.21 -27.17
N GLN A 806 -4.67 -24.96 -26.75
CA GLN A 806 -4.55 -23.78 -27.64
C GLN A 806 -5.78 -23.56 -28.54
N LYS A 807 -6.97 -23.97 -28.08
CA LYS A 807 -8.26 -23.79 -28.77
C LYS A 807 -9.43 -23.77 -27.76
N PRO A 808 -10.60 -23.20 -28.10
CA PRO A 808 -11.68 -22.98 -27.13
C PRO A 808 -12.43 -24.25 -26.68
N THR A 809 -12.18 -25.41 -27.31
CA THR A 809 -12.86 -26.68 -26.99
C THR A 809 -11.86 -27.83 -26.86
N PRO A 810 -12.06 -28.76 -25.91
CA PRO A 810 -11.16 -29.89 -25.72
C PRO A 810 -11.32 -30.93 -26.83
N ASN A 811 -10.30 -31.74 -27.06
CA ASN A 811 -10.41 -32.95 -27.89
C ASN A 811 -11.48 -33.90 -27.29
N LYS A 812 -12.25 -34.61 -28.13
CA LYS A 812 -13.35 -35.50 -27.67
C LYS A 812 -12.90 -36.47 -26.57
N GLU A 813 -11.74 -37.09 -26.74
CA GLU A 813 -11.12 -38.04 -25.80
C GLU A 813 -10.78 -37.40 -24.43
N PHE A 814 -10.43 -36.12 -24.43
CA PHE A 814 -10.08 -35.35 -23.24
C PHE A 814 -11.28 -34.63 -22.61
N LEU A 815 -12.46 -34.64 -23.22
CA LEU A 815 -13.63 -33.88 -22.74
C LEU A 815 -14.05 -34.27 -21.31
N LYS A 816 -14.06 -35.57 -20.98
CA LYS A 816 -14.43 -36.05 -19.63
C LYS A 816 -13.39 -35.65 -18.58
N LEU A 817 -12.10 -35.70 -18.92
CA LEU A 817 -11.01 -35.27 -18.04
C LEU A 817 -11.00 -33.75 -17.88
N SER A 818 -11.25 -33.00 -18.97
CA SER A 818 -11.35 -31.53 -18.95
C SER A 818 -12.51 -31.06 -18.07
N LYS A 819 -13.67 -31.71 -18.14
CA LYS A 819 -14.78 -31.48 -17.18
C LYS A 819 -14.34 -31.76 -15.74
N SER A 820 -13.61 -32.86 -15.50
CA SER A 820 -13.09 -33.18 -14.16
C SER A 820 -12.10 -32.11 -13.63
N VAL A 821 -11.25 -31.54 -14.49
CA VAL A 821 -10.37 -30.42 -14.12
C VAL A 821 -11.18 -29.14 -13.82
N VAL A 822 -12.22 -28.85 -14.62
CA VAL A 822 -13.12 -27.71 -14.40
C VAL A 822 -13.92 -27.85 -13.10
N ASP A 823 -14.40 -29.06 -12.79
CA ASP A 823 -15.12 -29.38 -11.57
C ASP A 823 -14.21 -29.28 -10.33
N TYR A 824 -12.93 -29.66 -10.44
CA TYR A 824 -11.91 -29.45 -9.40
C TYR A 824 -11.54 -27.97 -9.22
N ALA A 825 -11.41 -27.22 -10.31
CA ALA A 825 -11.06 -25.80 -10.28
C ALA A 825 -12.23 -24.85 -9.97
N LYS A 826 -13.47 -25.36 -9.94
CA LYS A 826 -14.73 -24.63 -9.67
C LYS A 826 -14.85 -23.30 -10.42
N GLY A 827 -14.43 -23.26 -11.67
CA GLY A 827 -14.52 -22.01 -12.45
C GLY A 827 -13.54 -20.91 -12.06
N LEU A 828 -12.57 -21.14 -11.16
CA LEU A 828 -11.57 -20.15 -10.77
C LEU A 828 -10.56 -19.91 -11.93
N PRO A 829 -10.53 -18.72 -12.58
CA PRO A 829 -9.74 -18.49 -13.81
C PRO A 829 -8.24 -18.77 -13.64
N LEU A 830 -7.67 -18.36 -12.49
CA LEU A 830 -6.25 -18.57 -12.20
C LEU A 830 -5.90 -20.06 -12.12
N ALA A 831 -6.73 -20.86 -11.44
CA ALA A 831 -6.51 -22.31 -11.33
C ALA A 831 -6.66 -22.99 -12.69
N LEU A 832 -7.70 -22.67 -13.45
CA LEU A 832 -7.92 -23.18 -14.81
C LEU A 832 -6.72 -22.88 -15.73
N LYS A 833 -6.16 -21.66 -15.65
CA LYS A 833 -4.96 -21.28 -16.41
C LYS A 833 -3.72 -22.07 -16.01
N VAL A 834 -3.48 -22.24 -14.70
CA VAL A 834 -2.31 -22.97 -14.20
C VAL A 834 -2.41 -24.46 -14.52
N LEU A 835 -3.58 -25.09 -14.28
CA LEU A 835 -3.83 -26.49 -14.59
C LEU A 835 -3.80 -26.77 -16.10
N GLY A 836 -4.38 -25.88 -16.92
CA GLY A 836 -4.32 -25.98 -18.37
C GLY A 836 -2.88 -25.92 -18.88
N SER A 837 -2.09 -24.98 -18.38
CA SER A 837 -0.66 -24.86 -18.72
C SER A 837 0.16 -26.08 -18.28
N PHE A 838 -0.16 -26.68 -17.13
CA PHE A 838 0.51 -27.86 -16.60
C PHE A 838 0.18 -29.14 -17.39
N LEU A 839 -1.07 -29.28 -17.85
CA LEU A 839 -1.55 -30.43 -18.63
C LEU A 839 -1.33 -30.27 -20.16
N CYS A 840 -0.83 -29.10 -20.60
CA CYS A 840 -0.56 -28.81 -22.00
C CYS A 840 0.42 -29.81 -22.60
N LYS A 841 0.10 -30.35 -23.79
CA LYS A 841 0.89 -31.35 -24.54
C LYS A 841 1.12 -32.71 -23.85
N GLN A 842 0.44 -33.00 -22.73
CA GLN A 842 0.52 -34.30 -22.04
C GLN A 842 -0.45 -35.33 -22.64
N GLY A 843 -0.11 -36.63 -22.54
CA GLY A 843 -0.95 -37.75 -22.98
C GLY A 843 -2.12 -38.05 -22.02
N ILE A 844 -3.09 -38.85 -22.47
CA ILE A 844 -4.32 -39.14 -21.70
C ILE A 844 -4.04 -39.92 -20.39
N THR A 845 -2.96 -40.70 -20.37
CA THR A 845 -2.44 -41.44 -19.23
C THR A 845 -1.87 -40.51 -18.16
N GLU A 846 -1.05 -39.56 -18.59
CA GLU A 846 -0.41 -38.53 -17.78
C GLU A 846 -1.46 -37.58 -17.22
N TRP A 847 -2.51 -37.25 -17.98
CA TRP A 847 -3.65 -36.47 -17.49
C TRP A 847 -4.40 -37.16 -16.35
N ARG A 848 -4.59 -38.48 -16.40
CA ARG A 848 -5.23 -39.24 -15.31
C ARG A 848 -4.35 -39.23 -14.07
N SER A 849 -3.09 -39.63 -14.21
CA SER A 849 -2.10 -39.60 -13.11
C SER A 849 -1.97 -38.20 -12.49
N ALA A 850 -1.93 -37.16 -13.31
CA ALA A 850 -1.92 -35.77 -12.85
C ALA A 850 -3.19 -35.37 -12.09
N LEU A 851 -4.37 -35.75 -12.59
CA LEU A 851 -5.65 -35.51 -11.91
C LEU A 851 -5.74 -36.24 -10.58
N ASP A 852 -5.24 -37.46 -10.47
CA ASP A 852 -5.26 -38.21 -9.23
C ASP A 852 -4.28 -37.60 -8.21
N ARG A 853 -3.06 -37.22 -8.64
CA ARG A 853 -2.11 -36.45 -7.81
C ARG A 853 -2.66 -35.08 -7.36
N LEU A 854 -3.46 -34.42 -8.21
CA LEU A 854 -4.10 -33.14 -7.87
C LEU A 854 -5.19 -33.28 -6.81
N LYS A 855 -5.92 -34.40 -6.77
CA LYS A 855 -6.91 -34.68 -5.71
C LYS A 855 -6.25 -35.03 -4.37
N ASP A 856 -5.12 -35.73 -4.42
CA ASP A 856 -4.42 -36.26 -3.23
C ASP A 856 -3.54 -35.21 -2.54
N ILE A 857 -2.66 -34.57 -3.32
CA ILE A 857 -1.65 -33.65 -2.80
C ILE A 857 -2.03 -32.18 -3.07
N GLY A 858 -2.72 -31.89 -4.18
CA GLY A 858 -2.97 -30.52 -4.66
C GLY A 858 -1.77 -29.91 -5.42
N TYR A 859 -1.95 -28.77 -6.10
CA TYR A 859 -0.87 -28.12 -6.86
C TYR A 859 -0.20 -26.98 -6.07
N GLU A 860 1.05 -27.19 -5.64
CA GLU A 860 1.85 -26.24 -4.85
C GLU A 860 1.80 -24.80 -5.39
N LYS A 861 1.91 -24.61 -6.72
CA LYS A 861 1.90 -23.27 -7.34
C LYS A 861 0.55 -22.55 -7.21
N ILE A 862 -0.57 -23.27 -7.18
CA ILE A 862 -1.90 -22.69 -6.93
C ILE A 862 -2.03 -22.37 -5.44
N VAL A 863 -1.68 -23.32 -4.57
CA VAL A 863 -1.72 -23.13 -3.12
C VAL A 863 -0.84 -21.97 -2.67
N LYS A 864 0.36 -21.81 -3.21
CA LYS A 864 1.26 -20.69 -2.90
C LYS A 864 0.69 -19.33 -3.31
N GLN A 865 -0.03 -19.24 -4.44
CA GLN A 865 -0.67 -17.99 -4.87
C GLN A 865 -1.98 -17.68 -4.14
N LEU A 866 -2.74 -18.71 -3.73
CA LEU A 866 -3.87 -18.54 -2.83
C LEU A 866 -3.41 -18.19 -1.41
N GLY A 867 -2.29 -18.77 -0.96
CA GLY A 867 -1.71 -18.67 0.39
C GLY A 867 -1.33 -17.25 0.80
N LEU A 868 -1.03 -16.37 -0.17
CA LEU A 868 -0.89 -14.93 0.04
C LEU A 868 -2.14 -14.27 0.66
N SER A 869 -3.30 -14.94 0.64
CA SER A 869 -4.52 -14.49 1.31
C SER A 869 -4.50 -14.75 2.83
N LEU A 870 -3.61 -15.60 3.32
CA LEU A 870 -3.42 -15.90 4.74
C LEU A 870 -2.42 -14.94 5.43
N ASP A 871 -1.56 -14.24 4.67
CA ASP A 871 -0.54 -13.35 5.25
C ASP A 871 -1.15 -12.22 6.09
N GLY A 872 -2.33 -11.74 5.71
CA GLY A 872 -3.11 -10.74 6.43
C GLY A 872 -4.06 -11.29 7.50
N LEU A 873 -3.77 -12.47 8.07
CA LEU A 873 -4.49 -13.05 9.21
C LEU A 873 -3.59 -13.16 10.46
N ASN A 874 -4.17 -12.90 11.63
CA ASN A 874 -3.49 -13.10 12.91
C ASN A 874 -3.38 -14.60 13.27
N HIS A 875 -2.66 -14.93 14.36
CA HIS A 875 -2.45 -16.32 14.75
C HIS A 875 -3.75 -17.08 15.12
N LYS A 876 -4.72 -16.44 15.80
CA LYS A 876 -6.01 -17.09 16.13
C LYS A 876 -6.83 -17.35 14.87
N GLU A 877 -6.94 -16.36 13.98
CA GLU A 877 -7.62 -16.47 12.67
C GLU A 877 -7.00 -17.56 11.77
N LYS A 878 -5.67 -17.66 11.73
CA LYS A 878 -4.97 -18.74 11.01
C LYS A 878 -5.33 -20.11 11.58
N ASN A 879 -5.39 -20.27 12.90
CA ASN A 879 -5.78 -21.54 13.50
C ASN A 879 -7.27 -21.89 13.25
N ILE A 880 -8.18 -20.91 13.32
CA ILE A 880 -9.59 -21.08 12.92
C ILE A 880 -9.68 -21.57 11.47
N PHE A 881 -9.00 -20.87 10.55
CA PHE A 881 -8.99 -21.21 9.13
C PHE A 881 -8.51 -22.64 8.86
N LEU A 882 -7.38 -23.03 9.47
CA LEU A 882 -6.81 -24.38 9.32
C LEU A 882 -7.70 -25.45 9.95
N ASP A 883 -8.28 -25.21 11.13
CA ASP A 883 -9.17 -26.18 11.77
C ASP A 883 -10.46 -26.40 10.95
N ILE A 884 -11.01 -25.35 10.33
CA ILE A 884 -12.17 -25.47 9.44
C ILE A 884 -11.79 -26.25 8.17
N ALA A 885 -10.67 -25.90 7.52
CA ALA A 885 -10.19 -26.57 6.32
C ALA A 885 -9.84 -28.06 6.52
N CYS A 886 -9.45 -28.46 7.73
CA CYS A 886 -9.09 -29.85 8.03
C CYS A 886 -10.26 -30.68 8.58
N PHE A 887 -11.21 -30.08 9.33
CA PHE A 887 -12.16 -30.84 10.17
C PHE A 887 -13.62 -30.42 10.10
N PHE A 888 -13.91 -29.16 9.71
CA PHE A 888 -15.22 -28.54 9.97
C PHE A 888 -15.93 -27.92 8.76
N ARG A 889 -15.37 -28.02 7.55
CA ARG A 889 -16.12 -27.75 6.32
C ARG A 889 -17.42 -28.56 6.30
N GLY A 890 -18.53 -27.92 5.91
CA GLY A 890 -19.84 -28.55 5.78
C GLY A 890 -20.55 -28.83 7.11
N ARG A 891 -20.01 -28.36 8.26
CA ARG A 891 -20.70 -28.40 9.55
C ARG A 891 -21.47 -27.10 9.82
N LYS A 892 -22.49 -27.15 10.69
CA LYS A 892 -23.30 -25.99 11.09
C LYS A 892 -22.42 -24.92 11.75
N ARG A 893 -22.66 -23.66 11.41
CA ARG A 893 -21.89 -22.52 11.92
C ARG A 893 -21.78 -22.51 13.44
N ASP A 894 -22.87 -22.74 14.15
CA ASP A 894 -22.92 -22.59 15.60
C ASP A 894 -22.13 -23.71 16.31
N ASP A 895 -22.22 -24.95 15.82
CA ASP A 895 -21.41 -26.09 16.28
C ASP A 895 -19.91 -25.80 16.09
N VAL A 896 -19.52 -25.27 14.92
CA VAL A 896 -18.12 -24.95 14.58
C VAL A 896 -17.57 -23.83 15.45
N ILE A 897 -18.34 -22.74 15.64
CA ILE A 897 -17.97 -21.63 16.52
C ILE A 897 -17.79 -22.14 17.95
N THR A 898 -18.70 -22.97 18.43
CA THR A 898 -18.67 -23.56 19.77
C THR A 898 -17.41 -24.40 20.02
N ILE A 899 -17.10 -25.32 19.09
CA ILE A 899 -15.88 -26.15 19.18
C ILE A 899 -14.63 -25.28 19.18
N LEU A 900 -14.52 -24.31 18.26
CA LEU A 900 -13.34 -23.46 18.13
C LEU A 900 -13.20 -22.47 19.30
N ASN A 901 -14.30 -22.05 19.92
CA ASN A 901 -14.27 -21.21 21.12
C ASN A 901 -13.68 -21.95 22.33
N SER A 902 -13.89 -23.26 22.46
CA SER A 902 -13.19 -24.06 23.50
C SER A 902 -11.66 -23.91 23.42
N PHE A 903 -11.12 -23.70 22.22
CA PHE A 903 -9.69 -23.53 22.00
C PHE A 903 -9.16 -22.16 22.46
N GLY A 904 -10.04 -21.17 22.71
CA GLY A 904 -9.69 -19.80 23.11
C GLY A 904 -9.55 -18.83 21.92
N PHE A 905 -10.26 -19.11 20.82
CA PHE A 905 -10.06 -18.42 19.54
C PHE A 905 -11.00 -17.23 19.27
N HIS A 906 -12.09 -17.03 20.03
CA HIS A 906 -13.12 -15.99 19.79
C HIS A 906 -13.69 -16.09 18.36
N SER A 907 -14.25 -17.25 18.09
CA SER A 907 -14.47 -17.78 16.75
C SER A 907 -15.60 -17.08 15.99
N GLU A 908 -16.52 -16.41 16.66
CA GLU A 908 -17.49 -15.50 16.04
C GLU A 908 -16.78 -14.42 15.21
N ILE A 909 -15.74 -13.80 15.80
CA ILE A 909 -14.98 -12.71 15.19
C ILE A 909 -14.08 -13.27 14.09
N GLY A 910 -13.32 -14.33 14.40
CA GLY A 910 -12.42 -14.94 13.42
C GLY A 910 -13.16 -15.48 12.18
N THR A 911 -14.29 -16.16 12.36
CA THR A 911 -15.13 -16.62 11.24
C THR A 911 -15.71 -15.43 10.45
N SER A 912 -16.13 -14.35 11.12
CA SER A 912 -16.58 -13.11 10.45
C SER A 912 -15.46 -12.48 9.60
N VAL A 913 -14.24 -12.37 10.13
CA VAL A 913 -13.06 -11.85 9.41
C VAL A 913 -12.71 -12.72 8.20
N LEU A 914 -12.78 -14.05 8.33
CA LEU A 914 -12.54 -14.98 7.23
C LEU A 914 -13.61 -14.89 6.13
N ILE A 915 -14.88 -14.67 6.48
CA ILE A 915 -15.95 -14.39 5.50
C ILE A 915 -15.69 -13.07 4.79
N GLN A 916 -15.37 -11.99 5.53
CA GLN A 916 -15.08 -10.67 4.95
C GLN A 916 -13.89 -10.71 3.98
N LYS A 917 -12.85 -11.50 4.28
CA LYS A 917 -11.68 -11.75 3.41
C LYS A 917 -11.94 -12.76 2.28
N SER A 918 -13.19 -13.20 2.10
CA SER A 918 -13.62 -14.18 1.09
C SER A 918 -12.90 -15.55 1.20
N LEU A 919 -12.51 -15.97 2.40
CA LEU A 919 -11.88 -17.27 2.66
C LEU A 919 -12.88 -18.35 3.11
N LEU A 920 -14.00 -17.92 3.68
CA LEU A 920 -15.15 -18.75 4.04
C LEU A 920 -16.43 -18.13 3.45
N TYR A 921 -17.48 -18.93 3.34
CA TYR A 921 -18.84 -18.43 3.17
C TYR A 921 -19.82 -19.30 3.98
N ILE A 922 -21.05 -18.81 4.18
CA ILE A 922 -22.11 -19.58 4.83
C ILE A 922 -23.11 -20.00 3.75
N SER A 923 -23.39 -21.30 3.67
CA SER A 923 -24.39 -21.88 2.76
C SER A 923 -25.36 -22.72 3.57
N GLU A 924 -26.66 -22.41 3.52
CA GLU A 924 -27.71 -23.13 4.27
C GLU A 924 -27.43 -23.27 5.78
N GLY A 925 -26.70 -22.32 6.38
CA GLY A 925 -26.26 -22.34 7.78
C GLY A 925 -24.98 -23.16 8.06
N MET A 926 -24.44 -23.85 7.06
CA MET A 926 -23.16 -24.56 7.12
C MET A 926 -21.98 -23.62 6.81
N VAL A 927 -20.82 -23.89 7.43
CA VAL A 927 -19.55 -23.22 7.10
C VAL A 927 -18.94 -23.90 5.89
N GLU A 928 -18.84 -23.17 4.78
CA GLU A 928 -18.28 -23.68 3.53
C GLU A 928 -17.00 -22.98 3.11
N MET A 929 -16.23 -23.72 2.32
CA MET A 929 -14.96 -23.30 1.73
C MET A 929 -14.95 -23.67 0.26
N HIS A 930 -14.32 -22.84 -0.56
CA HIS A 930 -14.01 -23.23 -1.94
C HIS A 930 -12.95 -24.35 -1.90
N ASP A 931 -13.13 -25.44 -2.66
CA ASP A 931 -12.27 -26.64 -2.64
C ASP A 931 -10.76 -26.33 -2.69
N LEU A 932 -10.33 -25.41 -3.57
CA LEU A 932 -8.93 -24.96 -3.64
C LEU A 932 -8.43 -24.15 -2.42
N ILE A 933 -9.32 -23.46 -1.70
CA ILE A 933 -9.00 -22.73 -0.45
C ILE A 933 -8.90 -23.72 0.72
N GLU A 934 -9.78 -24.73 0.76
CA GLU A 934 -9.68 -25.87 1.68
C GLU A 934 -8.36 -26.62 1.46
N GLN A 935 -8.05 -27.03 0.23
CA GLN A 935 -6.78 -27.70 -0.13
C GLN A 935 -5.55 -26.86 0.19
N MET A 936 -5.63 -25.53 0.03
CA MET A 936 -4.58 -24.61 0.47
C MET A 936 -4.41 -24.66 1.99
N GLY A 937 -5.49 -24.61 2.77
CA GLY A 937 -5.43 -24.76 4.23
C GLY A 937 -4.87 -26.11 4.67
N GLN A 938 -5.31 -27.17 4.03
CA GLN A 938 -4.80 -28.53 4.23
C GLN A 938 -3.30 -28.64 3.89
N GLN A 939 -2.83 -28.10 2.76
CA GLN A 939 -1.41 -28.04 2.41
C GLN A 939 -0.57 -27.17 3.35
N VAL A 940 -1.16 -26.19 4.05
CA VAL A 940 -0.48 -25.36 5.07
C VAL A 940 -0.50 -26.04 6.44
N ALA A 941 -1.48 -26.92 6.70
CA ALA A 941 -1.55 -27.72 7.93
C ALA A 941 -0.61 -28.93 7.89
N ARG A 942 -0.45 -29.54 6.71
CA ARG A 942 0.72 -30.37 6.33
C ARG A 942 1.95 -29.45 6.22
N ASN A 943 3.14 -29.95 6.54
CA ASN A 943 4.36 -29.12 6.50
C ASN A 943 4.98 -29.20 5.09
N VAL A 944 5.98 -28.35 4.79
CA VAL A 944 6.70 -28.35 3.50
C VAL A 944 7.43 -29.69 3.29
N ASP A 945 7.85 -30.34 4.38
CA ASP A 945 8.50 -31.64 4.40
C ASP A 945 7.47 -32.77 4.53
N GLN A 946 6.91 -33.20 3.38
CA GLN A 946 5.87 -34.24 3.30
C GLN A 946 6.33 -35.62 3.83
N ASP A 947 7.64 -35.87 3.84
CA ASP A 947 8.24 -37.11 4.32
C ASP A 947 8.25 -37.21 5.86
N LYS A 948 7.82 -36.16 6.59
CA LYS A 948 7.73 -36.14 8.06
C LYS A 948 6.33 -35.76 8.57
N PRO A 949 5.33 -36.67 8.48
CA PRO A 949 3.96 -36.42 8.93
C PRO A 949 3.81 -35.96 10.40
N TRP A 950 4.77 -36.27 11.27
CA TRP A 950 4.79 -35.81 12.66
C TRP A 950 5.05 -34.31 12.82
N ASN A 951 5.54 -33.62 11.78
CA ASN A 951 5.68 -32.16 11.74
C ASN A 951 4.39 -31.45 11.27
N HIS A 952 3.32 -32.19 10.98
CA HIS A 952 2.02 -31.62 10.61
C HIS A 952 1.32 -31.05 11.84
N SER A 953 0.52 -30.00 11.65
CA SER A 953 -0.24 -29.38 12.74
C SER A 953 -1.67 -29.91 12.89
N ARG A 954 -2.21 -30.54 11.85
CA ARG A 954 -3.48 -31.27 11.82
C ARG A 954 -3.29 -32.57 11.07
N LEU A 955 -3.99 -33.63 11.48
CA LEU A 955 -4.05 -34.90 10.77
C LEU A 955 -5.52 -35.28 10.51
N TRP A 956 -5.88 -35.50 9.25
CA TRP A 956 -7.22 -35.96 8.84
C TRP A 956 -7.16 -37.08 7.77
N HIS A 957 -5.97 -37.39 7.28
CA HIS A 957 -5.74 -38.38 6.23
C HIS A 957 -5.22 -39.68 6.84
N GLU A 958 -5.85 -40.80 6.47
CA GLU A 958 -5.60 -42.11 7.07
C GLU A 958 -4.12 -42.53 7.00
N GLN A 959 -3.45 -42.32 5.87
CA GLN A 959 -2.05 -42.72 5.71
C GLN A 959 -1.10 -41.89 6.58
N ASP A 960 -1.37 -40.59 6.74
CA ASP A 960 -0.57 -39.70 7.59
C ASP A 960 -0.71 -40.15 9.06
N ILE A 961 -1.95 -40.43 9.49
CA ILE A 961 -2.27 -40.88 10.86
C ILE A 961 -1.57 -42.22 11.16
N LYS A 962 -1.68 -43.21 10.26
CA LYS A 962 -0.97 -44.50 10.36
C LYS A 962 0.53 -44.33 10.52
N THR A 963 1.14 -43.48 9.68
CA THR A 963 2.58 -43.24 9.70
C THR A 963 3.01 -42.63 11.03
N VAL A 964 2.31 -41.59 11.51
CA VAL A 964 2.62 -40.95 12.80
C VAL A 964 2.47 -41.92 13.98
N PHE A 965 1.36 -42.67 14.04
CA PHE A 965 1.09 -43.61 15.13
C PHE A 965 2.07 -44.80 15.13
N SER A 966 2.53 -45.22 13.95
CA SER A 966 3.52 -46.28 13.80
C SER A 966 4.94 -45.83 14.14
N ALA A 967 5.34 -44.65 13.68
CA ALA A 967 6.65 -44.06 13.96
C ALA A 967 6.83 -43.74 15.45
N ASN A 968 5.76 -43.24 16.09
CA ASN A 968 5.73 -42.98 17.53
C ASN A 968 6.86 -42.05 18.01
N GLU A 969 7.15 -41.01 17.21
CA GLU A 969 8.04 -39.92 17.58
C GLU A 969 7.30 -38.88 18.43
N ARG A 970 7.99 -38.25 19.39
CA ARG A 970 7.43 -37.13 20.17
C ARG A 970 7.30 -35.88 19.30
N THR A 971 6.12 -35.28 19.25
CA THR A 971 5.86 -34.06 18.50
C THR A 971 4.92 -33.11 19.21
N GLU A 972 5.30 -31.83 19.24
CA GLU A 972 4.53 -30.72 19.76
C GLU A 972 3.78 -29.98 18.63
N SER A 973 3.95 -30.43 17.39
CA SER A 973 3.35 -29.81 16.19
C SER A 973 1.86 -30.12 16.08
N ILE A 974 1.45 -31.37 16.36
CA ILE A 974 0.09 -31.88 16.15
C ILE A 974 -0.86 -31.27 17.19
N LYS A 975 -1.88 -30.55 16.71
CA LYS A 975 -2.88 -29.88 17.55
C LYS A 975 -4.28 -30.48 17.41
N GLY A 976 -4.57 -31.15 16.31
CA GLY A 976 -5.86 -31.81 16.08
C GLY A 976 -5.75 -33.06 15.21
N ILE A 977 -6.58 -34.06 15.50
CA ILE A 977 -6.71 -35.30 14.74
C ILE A 977 -8.18 -35.55 14.42
N MET A 978 -8.50 -35.87 13.17
CA MET A 978 -9.77 -36.46 12.76
C MET A 978 -9.51 -37.82 12.08
N VAL A 979 -10.00 -38.89 12.68
CA VAL A 979 -9.95 -40.24 12.10
C VAL A 979 -11.22 -40.45 11.25
N PRO A 980 -11.10 -40.71 9.94
CA PRO A 980 -12.24 -40.97 9.06
C PRO A 980 -12.98 -42.27 9.42
N ILE A 981 -14.21 -42.40 8.92
CA ILE A 981 -15.06 -43.58 9.15
C ILE A 981 -14.37 -44.84 8.62
N GLY A 982 -14.12 -45.80 9.51
CA GLY A 982 -13.52 -47.10 9.18
C GLY A 982 -11.98 -47.12 9.12
N SER A 983 -11.30 -45.97 9.26
CA SER A 983 -9.83 -45.88 9.30
C SER A 983 -9.23 -46.29 10.65
N ASP A 984 -10.03 -46.24 11.72
CA ASP A 984 -9.73 -46.69 13.08
C ASP A 984 -9.15 -48.11 13.12
N ARG A 985 -9.72 -48.99 12.29
CA ARG A 985 -9.36 -50.41 12.10
C ARG A 985 -7.92 -50.70 11.74
N HIS A 986 -7.22 -49.71 11.22
CA HIS A 986 -5.87 -49.86 10.69
C HIS A 986 -4.85 -49.04 11.48
N ILE A 987 -5.24 -48.54 12.67
CA ILE A 987 -4.42 -47.74 13.57
C ILE A 987 -4.24 -48.54 14.87
N CYS A 988 -3.00 -48.93 15.16
CA CYS A 988 -2.61 -49.57 16.42
C CYS A 988 -1.86 -48.58 17.33
N LYS A 989 -1.63 -48.95 18.59
CA LYS A 989 -0.76 -48.25 19.55
C LYS A 989 -1.20 -46.83 19.93
N TRP A 990 -2.51 -46.57 19.91
CA TRP A 990 -3.14 -45.28 20.27
C TRP A 990 -2.56 -44.66 21.56
N SER A 991 -2.55 -45.40 22.66
CA SER A 991 -2.02 -44.97 23.97
C SER A 991 -0.56 -44.48 23.89
N LYS A 992 0.27 -45.16 23.08
CA LYS A 992 1.70 -44.82 22.90
C LYS A 992 1.87 -43.56 22.06
N ALA A 993 1.10 -43.45 20.97
CA ALA A 993 1.08 -42.28 20.10
C ALA A 993 0.60 -41.02 20.85
N PHE A 994 -0.46 -41.13 21.65
CA PHE A 994 -1.00 -40.02 22.43
C PHE A 994 -0.04 -39.51 23.51
N ARG A 995 0.72 -40.38 24.19
CA ARG A 995 1.79 -39.96 25.13
C ARG A 995 2.85 -39.07 24.47
N ASN A 996 2.99 -39.16 23.16
CA ASN A 996 3.96 -38.42 22.35
C ASN A 996 3.41 -37.12 21.74
N MET A 997 2.14 -36.78 21.96
CA MET A 997 1.46 -35.60 21.37
C MET A 997 0.91 -34.65 22.46
N PRO A 998 1.77 -34.01 23.27
CA PRO A 998 1.34 -33.19 24.40
C PRO A 998 0.51 -31.96 23.99
N CYS A 999 0.56 -31.51 22.74
CA CYS A 999 -0.17 -30.35 22.24
C CYS A 999 -1.53 -30.67 21.59
N LEU A 1000 -1.97 -31.94 21.61
CA LEU A 1000 -3.25 -32.35 21.02
C LEU A 1000 -4.42 -31.76 21.82
N ARG A 1001 -5.20 -30.86 21.19
CA ARG A 1001 -6.38 -30.21 21.79
C ARG A 1001 -7.73 -30.72 21.26
N LEU A 1002 -7.72 -31.38 20.10
CA LEU A 1002 -8.91 -31.86 19.40
C LEU A 1002 -8.71 -33.30 18.93
N LEU A 1003 -9.61 -34.20 19.31
CA LEU A 1003 -9.68 -35.55 18.78
C LEU A 1003 -11.11 -35.83 18.29
N ILE A 1004 -11.23 -36.19 17.01
CA ILE A 1004 -12.47 -36.62 16.37
C ILE A 1004 -12.26 -38.04 15.83
N VAL A 1005 -13.11 -38.99 16.21
CA VAL A 1005 -13.11 -40.36 15.70
C VAL A 1005 -14.54 -40.72 15.30
N LYS A 1006 -14.74 -40.94 14.00
CA LYS A 1006 -16.04 -41.26 13.42
C LYS A 1006 -16.17 -42.78 13.26
N GLY A 1007 -17.14 -43.40 13.93
CA GLY A 1007 -17.45 -44.83 13.85
C GLY A 1007 -18.70 -45.12 13.01
N GLU A 1008 -19.12 -46.39 12.96
CA GLU A 1008 -20.29 -46.85 12.20
C GLU A 1008 -21.00 -48.02 12.89
N GLU A 1009 -22.33 -48.04 12.83
CA GLU A 1009 -23.26 -48.88 13.61
C GLU A 1009 -23.08 -50.40 13.46
N ALA A 1010 -22.69 -50.89 12.29
CA ALA A 1010 -22.70 -52.32 11.95
C ALA A 1010 -21.69 -53.20 12.74
N ARG A 1011 -21.05 -52.67 13.78
CA ARG A 1011 -19.73 -53.10 14.27
C ARG A 1011 -19.55 -53.05 15.80
N HIS A 1012 -20.65 -52.97 16.57
CA HIS A 1012 -20.67 -52.83 18.03
C HIS A 1012 -19.98 -53.94 18.87
N HIS A 1013 -19.47 -55.02 18.27
CA HIS A 1013 -19.13 -56.26 18.99
C HIS A 1013 -17.69 -56.79 18.86
N ASP A 1014 -16.82 -56.18 18.05
CA ASP A 1014 -15.39 -56.50 18.02
C ASP A 1014 -14.55 -55.34 18.58
N PRO A 1015 -13.68 -55.57 19.61
CA PRO A 1015 -12.69 -54.58 20.05
C PRO A 1015 -11.60 -54.44 18.99
N ILE A 1016 -11.71 -53.39 18.18
CA ILE A 1016 -10.92 -53.18 16.96
C ILE A 1016 -9.51 -52.58 17.23
N CYS A 1017 -9.20 -52.15 18.45
CA CYS A 1017 -7.96 -51.47 18.82
C CYS A 1017 -7.38 -51.98 20.14
N ASP A 1018 -6.07 -51.78 20.34
CA ASP A 1018 -5.42 -51.93 21.66
C ASP A 1018 -6.19 -51.13 22.73
N PRO A 1019 -6.24 -51.59 24.00
CA PRO A 1019 -6.83 -50.82 25.09
C PRO A 1019 -6.27 -49.39 25.15
N ILE A 1020 -7.17 -48.41 25.22
CA ILE A 1020 -6.79 -47.01 25.38
C ILE A 1020 -6.49 -46.78 26.85
N GLU A 1021 -5.21 -46.91 27.21
CA GLU A 1021 -4.67 -46.71 28.57
C GLU A 1021 -4.34 -45.24 28.83
N TYR A 1022 -4.32 -44.38 27.80
CA TYR A 1022 -3.90 -42.98 27.94
C TYR A 1022 -4.59 -42.06 26.93
N LEU A 1023 -5.01 -40.88 27.39
CA LEU A 1023 -5.44 -39.74 26.58
C LEU A 1023 -4.70 -38.45 27.03
N PRO A 1024 -4.38 -37.50 26.14
CA PRO A 1024 -3.64 -36.30 26.53
C PRO A 1024 -4.50 -35.32 27.35
N SER A 1025 -4.00 -34.88 28.51
CA SER A 1025 -4.66 -33.92 29.41
C SER A 1025 -4.81 -32.49 28.88
N ASN A 1026 -4.25 -32.19 27.71
CA ASN A 1026 -4.47 -30.93 26.97
C ASN A 1026 -5.63 -31.00 25.97
N LEU A 1027 -6.35 -32.14 25.90
CA LEU A 1027 -7.58 -32.25 25.12
C LEU A 1027 -8.63 -31.26 25.64
N LYS A 1028 -9.16 -30.47 24.72
CA LYS A 1028 -10.25 -29.50 24.94
C LYS A 1028 -11.56 -29.97 24.34
N TRP A 1029 -11.50 -30.78 23.28
CA TRP A 1029 -12.67 -31.37 22.64
C TRP A 1029 -12.42 -32.83 22.26
N LEU A 1030 -13.32 -33.71 22.67
CA LEU A 1030 -13.33 -35.14 22.35
C LEU A 1030 -14.65 -35.51 21.68
N ASP A 1031 -14.59 -35.95 20.43
CA ASP A 1031 -15.74 -36.37 19.60
C ASP A 1031 -15.50 -37.83 19.14
N TRP A 1032 -15.98 -38.83 19.90
CA TRP A 1032 -15.72 -40.26 19.67
C TRP A 1032 -17.02 -41.07 19.61
N SER A 1033 -17.65 -41.05 18.45
CA SER A 1033 -18.81 -41.92 18.15
C SER A 1033 -18.43 -43.40 18.12
N TYR A 1034 -19.32 -44.28 18.59
CA TYR A 1034 -19.12 -45.74 18.67
C TYR A 1034 -17.89 -46.17 19.48
N TYR A 1035 -17.56 -45.42 20.55
CA TYR A 1035 -16.50 -45.78 21.47
C TYR A 1035 -16.77 -47.15 22.11
N SER A 1036 -15.87 -48.11 21.90
CA SER A 1036 -16.08 -49.54 22.18
C SER A 1036 -15.70 -49.98 23.60
N PHE A 1037 -15.00 -49.15 24.38
CA PHE A 1037 -14.56 -49.48 25.73
C PHE A 1037 -15.60 -49.07 26.79
N THR A 1038 -15.55 -49.75 27.94
CA THR A 1038 -16.53 -49.58 29.03
C THR A 1038 -16.33 -48.32 29.88
N SER A 1039 -15.14 -47.70 29.82
CA SER A 1039 -14.80 -46.45 30.52
C SER A 1039 -13.66 -45.71 29.82
N LEU A 1040 -13.45 -44.43 30.15
CA LEU A 1040 -12.27 -43.67 29.77
C LEU A 1040 -11.03 -44.12 30.59
N PRO A 1041 -9.80 -43.81 30.15
CA PRO A 1041 -8.58 -44.28 30.82
C PRO A 1041 -8.45 -43.66 32.21
N ALA A 1042 -8.12 -44.47 33.23
CA ALA A 1042 -8.02 -44.00 34.62
C ALA A 1042 -7.02 -42.85 34.81
N ASP A 1043 -5.93 -42.79 34.02
CA ASP A 1043 -4.91 -41.74 34.09
C ASP A 1043 -5.30 -40.43 33.35
N PHE A 1044 -6.44 -40.38 32.65
CA PHE A 1044 -6.83 -39.19 31.90
C PHE A 1044 -7.38 -38.10 32.82
N GLU A 1045 -6.77 -36.91 32.80
CA GLU A 1045 -7.20 -35.74 33.56
C GLU A 1045 -8.08 -34.80 32.70
N PRO A 1046 -9.40 -34.71 32.97
CA PRO A 1046 -10.34 -34.01 32.09
C PRO A 1046 -10.52 -32.51 32.41
N GLY A 1047 -9.78 -31.91 33.35
CA GLY A 1047 -9.96 -30.50 33.76
C GLY A 1047 -9.73 -29.43 32.67
N ASN A 1048 -9.21 -29.81 31.49
CA ASN A 1048 -9.14 -28.94 30.31
C ASN A 1048 -10.23 -29.19 29.27
N LEU A 1049 -11.03 -30.25 29.44
CA LEU A 1049 -12.03 -30.70 28.48
C LEU A 1049 -13.28 -29.82 28.57
N VAL A 1050 -13.67 -29.23 27.44
CA VAL A 1050 -14.81 -28.31 27.31
C VAL A 1050 -15.99 -28.99 26.62
N GLY A 1051 -15.71 -29.88 25.67
CA GLY A 1051 -16.72 -30.69 24.98
C GLY A 1051 -16.39 -32.17 24.97
N LEU A 1052 -17.37 -32.99 25.39
CA LEU A 1052 -17.34 -34.45 25.36
C LEU A 1052 -18.55 -34.98 24.59
N ASN A 1053 -18.31 -35.50 23.39
CA ASN A 1053 -19.32 -36.12 22.52
C ASN A 1053 -18.95 -37.59 22.28
N MET A 1054 -19.71 -38.53 22.85
CA MET A 1054 -19.48 -39.97 22.73
C MET A 1054 -20.79 -40.69 22.43
N THR A 1055 -21.35 -40.44 21.24
CA THR A 1055 -22.63 -41.02 20.82
C THR A 1055 -22.49 -42.50 20.49
N PHE A 1056 -23.55 -43.29 20.74
CA PHE A 1056 -23.57 -44.74 20.48
C PHE A 1056 -22.43 -45.51 21.16
N SER A 1057 -21.98 -45.06 22.34
CA SER A 1057 -20.84 -45.68 23.03
C SER A 1057 -21.25 -46.93 23.82
N SER A 1058 -20.29 -47.83 24.00
CA SER A 1058 -20.35 -48.99 24.90
C SER A 1058 -19.94 -48.64 26.34
N LEU A 1059 -19.85 -47.33 26.68
CA LEU A 1059 -19.53 -46.88 28.04
C LEU A 1059 -20.56 -47.44 29.03
N VAL A 1060 -20.06 -48.01 30.13
CA VAL A 1060 -20.83 -48.44 31.29
C VAL A 1060 -20.76 -47.39 32.39
N GLU A 1061 -19.58 -46.77 32.53
CA GLU A 1061 -19.33 -45.61 33.38
C GLU A 1061 -18.21 -44.76 32.74
N ILE A 1062 -18.17 -43.45 32.98
CA ILE A 1062 -17.17 -42.60 32.32
C ILE A 1062 -15.78 -42.78 32.94
N PHE A 1063 -15.73 -42.82 34.27
CA PHE A 1063 -14.53 -43.12 35.06
C PHE A 1063 -14.92 -44.02 36.24
N GLN A 1064 -14.00 -44.90 36.65
CA GLN A 1064 -14.15 -45.74 37.86
C GLN A 1064 -14.02 -44.91 39.16
N GLU A 1065 -13.20 -43.85 39.13
CA GLU A 1065 -13.03 -42.90 40.23
C GLU A 1065 -13.59 -41.52 39.88
N PRO A 1066 -14.14 -40.74 40.82
CA PRO A 1066 -14.65 -39.40 40.54
C PRO A 1066 -13.54 -38.44 40.11
N LYS A 1067 -13.72 -37.79 38.96
CA LYS A 1067 -12.83 -36.74 38.45
C LYS A 1067 -13.55 -35.42 38.23
N ALA A 1068 -12.85 -34.31 38.43
CA ALA A 1068 -13.37 -32.96 38.26
C ALA A 1068 -13.35 -32.53 36.78
N PHE A 1069 -14.45 -31.95 36.31
CA PHE A 1069 -14.66 -31.51 34.94
C PHE A 1069 -14.71 -29.97 34.85
N ASP A 1070 -13.69 -29.30 35.40
CA ASP A 1070 -13.65 -27.85 35.69
C ASP A 1070 -14.10 -26.89 34.56
N LYS A 1071 -14.02 -27.32 33.30
CA LYS A 1071 -14.29 -26.51 32.11
C LYS A 1071 -15.34 -27.11 31.18
N LEU A 1072 -15.96 -28.23 31.55
CA LEU A 1072 -16.90 -28.94 30.68
C LEU A 1072 -18.20 -28.14 30.54
N THR A 1073 -18.50 -27.71 29.32
CA THR A 1073 -19.74 -26.98 29.00
C THR A 1073 -20.69 -27.80 28.14
N ILE A 1074 -20.19 -28.82 27.43
CA ILE A 1074 -20.97 -29.62 26.49
C ILE A 1074 -20.70 -31.10 26.72
N LEU A 1075 -21.77 -31.82 27.05
CA LEU A 1075 -21.78 -33.26 27.22
C LEU A 1075 -22.87 -33.85 26.32
N ASN A 1076 -22.49 -34.79 25.45
CA ASN A 1076 -23.44 -35.58 24.67
C ASN A 1076 -23.02 -37.06 24.67
N LEU A 1077 -23.84 -37.89 25.32
CA LEU A 1077 -23.68 -39.34 25.40
C LEU A 1077 -24.87 -40.07 24.74
N SER A 1078 -25.61 -39.40 23.85
CA SER A 1078 -26.85 -39.91 23.25
C SER A 1078 -26.66 -41.30 22.64
N PHE A 1079 -27.66 -42.17 22.82
CA PHE A 1079 -27.69 -43.55 22.31
C PHE A 1079 -26.65 -44.51 22.92
N SER A 1080 -25.96 -44.13 24.01
CA SER A 1080 -25.07 -45.03 24.76
C SER A 1080 -25.88 -45.96 25.68
N GLY A 1081 -26.46 -47.02 25.11
CA GLY A 1081 -27.41 -47.90 25.82
C GLY A 1081 -26.83 -48.71 26.99
N SER A 1082 -25.51 -48.81 27.10
CA SER A 1082 -24.81 -49.53 28.18
C SER A 1082 -24.55 -48.69 29.43
N LEU A 1083 -24.81 -47.37 29.40
CA LEU A 1083 -24.36 -46.42 30.42
C LEU A 1083 -25.19 -46.57 31.71
N LEU A 1084 -24.56 -47.11 32.76
CA LEU A 1084 -25.17 -47.35 34.08
C LEU A 1084 -24.89 -46.23 35.08
N ARG A 1085 -23.74 -45.53 34.96
CA ARG A 1085 -23.28 -44.51 35.91
C ARG A 1085 -22.63 -43.33 35.21
N THR A 1086 -22.76 -42.15 35.81
CA THR A 1086 -22.05 -40.93 35.41
C THR A 1086 -21.33 -40.32 36.61
N PRO A 1087 -20.21 -39.60 36.40
CA PRO A 1087 -19.60 -38.75 37.42
C PRO A 1087 -20.57 -37.65 37.87
N ASN A 1088 -20.29 -37.02 39.01
CA ASN A 1088 -20.92 -35.74 39.31
C ASN A 1088 -20.35 -34.67 38.35
N PHE A 1089 -21.22 -33.98 37.62
CA PHE A 1089 -20.86 -32.88 36.72
C PHE A 1089 -21.19 -31.49 37.27
N LEU A 1090 -21.71 -31.42 38.51
CA LEU A 1090 -22.00 -30.18 39.25
C LEU A 1090 -20.80 -29.71 40.07
#